data_AF-A0A369MZJ0-F1
#
_entry.id   AF-A0A369MZJ0-F1
#
_cell.length_a   1.000
_cell.length_b   1.000
_cell.length_c   1.000
_cell.angle_alpha   90.00
_cell.angle_beta   90.00
_cell.angle_gamma   90.00
#
_symmetry.space_group_name_H-M   'P 1'
#
loop_
_entity.id
_entity.type
_entity.pdbx_description
1 polymer ?
#
loop_
_entity_poly.entity_id
_entity_poly.type
_entity_poly.pdbx_seq_one_letter_code
_entity_poly.pdbx_strand_id
1 'polypeptide(L)'
;MQRKTGEPARTVRRAPLLVFFMLAFSLCLAPSAAYAGPALEIEQGYVQPDGATFQAGQRGDEFFHYVRTTEGLLVQKSPADQTWYYVTSEGFGLALGPRADEAAPANALAPSVLANDTGKMAYSALGGGAYVPRDRGVGEAVTLSDIEAAQAASGAGARNARSVAQTETSLPLITIVIGFAGDEGTNLGPDDIVTGPDGSTWKASEQRYRDDYDWNRLLYSGENSITNYYATMSNDKFSWTPATEETSAYGEGGNTNAYDAPGDGVIHVTLDRNHGNWKGAEFMSPEAKDQHDAYVDALNEASQYIDFANYDANGNGVLEPTEVCLLFIVAGYESSGGEIDPSTWACRWQLSSMDKDSFAPATIVNPITHSEIVVDDYITMGEILTNDVVTAQPMPTSTVAHELGHYLGLPDLYDVNYTSYDPDATVDQFPWLAYDVGEISLMAGGSWGNYIADSGETVFVPVSFDPFCLEQLGYIEPVEVAADGTYDVSTLWSDEGYRCLRVPTSTEGEYYLVENRQYESFDRGLTSSYRAERHKDKPQYYNETGGVVIWHIDQGIVDARGTTADDPLLGNTVNTVDHRPGVMPVYPENTEYRDGQALYTRPFFNANACETFGMEGNVVPLLQYDGCNTPAERVDSGIVLSVGDAVADVMSVTVDLPEPDQPGGGYEESSHVGEIAGSRVEVSGSFPAGAELSLALSALTDEQKAEMAKASDQLGALIVSADASVVDAATGENAAHEGKLSVSFSVDKRYEGESVWMVHRKADGSLETAKVAVENGLASMTVDELSPFAVFEQKAAGPADEDGNKPGGSPSDGNGAPSSGEPDGEEPSGDTQVEPLPGKALASTGDSAAAPAALALAIAAAVAAMIAQIKLRRRHDSQTQ
;
A
#
# COMPACT_ATOMS: atom_id res chain seq x y z
N MET A 1 -58.04 -72.97 32.34
CA MET A 1 -58.92 -73.73 31.45
C MET A 1 -59.09 -72.91 30.18
N GLN A 2 -58.60 -73.41 29.03
CA GLN A 2 -58.76 -72.91 27.65
C GLN A 2 -58.25 -71.49 27.32
N ARG A 3 -57.79 -71.15 26.11
CA ARG A 3 -57.03 -71.80 25.01
C ARG A 3 -56.82 -70.64 24.00
N LYS A 4 -55.58 -70.40 23.54
CA LYS A 4 -55.20 -69.88 22.20
C LYS A 4 -55.75 -68.49 21.79
N THR A 5 -55.10 -67.59 21.05
CA THR A 5 -53.94 -67.58 20.14
C THR A 5 -53.78 -66.12 19.69
N GLY A 6 -52.54 -65.63 19.55
CA GLY A 6 -52.22 -64.32 18.98
C GLY A 6 -50.74 -64.01 19.20
N GLU A 7 -49.91 -64.40 18.25
CA GLU A 7 -48.43 -64.36 18.24
C GLU A 7 -47.84 -62.94 18.38
N PRO A 8 -46.55 -62.83 18.80
CA PRO A 8 -45.92 -61.56 19.13
C PRO A 8 -45.30 -60.90 17.90
N ALA A 9 -45.71 -59.68 17.58
CA ALA A 9 -45.00 -58.85 16.61
C ALA A 9 -43.76 -58.24 17.29
N ARG A 10 -42.59 -58.57 16.73
CA ARG A 10 -41.26 -58.01 17.05
C ARG A 10 -41.29 -56.50 17.28
N THR A 11 -40.83 -56.06 18.44
CA THR A 11 -40.31 -54.70 18.66
C THR A 11 -39.02 -54.56 17.86
N VAL A 12 -39.14 -54.04 16.64
CA VAL A 12 -38.01 -53.53 15.84
C VAL A 12 -37.74 -52.11 16.31
N ARG A 13 -36.51 -51.86 16.77
CA ARG A 13 -35.97 -50.51 17.01
C ARG A 13 -36.19 -49.65 15.78
N ARG A 14 -37.01 -48.59 15.88
CA ARG A 14 -37.04 -47.50 14.90
C ARG A 14 -36.29 -46.33 15.51
N ALA A 15 -35.06 -46.12 15.03
CA ALA A 15 -34.34 -44.86 15.16
C ALA A 15 -35.14 -43.76 14.44
N PRO A 16 -35.21 -42.52 14.97
CA PRO A 16 -36.21 -41.58 14.52
C PRO A 16 -35.78 -40.88 13.22
N LEU A 17 -36.78 -40.72 12.35
CA LEU A 17 -36.85 -40.06 11.06
C LEU A 17 -36.38 -38.58 11.04
N LEU A 18 -35.78 -38.08 12.12
CA LEU A 18 -35.39 -36.68 12.32
C LEU A 18 -34.14 -36.30 11.50
N VAL A 19 -33.23 -37.26 11.30
CA VAL A 19 -31.97 -37.03 10.58
C VAL A 19 -32.18 -36.81 9.08
N PHE A 20 -33.24 -37.39 8.50
CA PHE A 20 -33.52 -37.25 7.06
C PHE A 20 -34.25 -35.96 6.69
N PHE A 21 -35.02 -35.38 7.61
CA PHE A 21 -35.64 -34.06 7.39
C PHE A 21 -34.64 -32.91 7.63
N MET A 22 -33.66 -33.07 8.53
CA MET A 22 -32.57 -32.10 8.69
C MET A 22 -31.63 -32.05 7.49
N LEU A 23 -31.33 -33.19 6.86
CA LEU A 23 -30.48 -33.22 5.65
C LEU A 23 -31.17 -32.61 4.43
N ALA A 24 -32.50 -32.70 4.33
CA ALA A 24 -33.26 -32.14 3.21
C ALA A 24 -33.52 -30.62 3.33
N PHE A 25 -33.46 -30.07 4.56
CA PHE A 25 -33.55 -28.62 4.79
C PHE A 25 -32.17 -27.93 4.65
N SER A 26 -31.09 -28.65 4.96
CA SER A 26 -29.70 -28.20 4.75
C SER A 26 -29.31 -28.04 3.26
N LEU A 27 -30.00 -28.70 2.33
CA LEU A 27 -29.71 -28.64 0.89
C LEU A 27 -30.50 -27.56 0.12
N CYS A 28 -31.29 -26.74 0.81
CA CYS A 28 -32.04 -25.60 0.22
C CYS A 28 -31.62 -24.23 0.78
N LEU A 29 -30.54 -24.16 1.58
CA LEU A 29 -29.98 -22.95 2.17
C LEU A 29 -28.57 -22.66 1.62
N ALA A 30 -28.35 -22.85 0.32
CA ALA A 30 -27.16 -22.31 -0.32
C ALA A 30 -27.45 -20.85 -0.68
N PRO A 31 -26.80 -19.85 -0.04
CA PRO A 31 -26.75 -18.52 -0.61
C PRO A 31 -26.15 -18.65 -2.03
N SER A 32 -26.82 -18.02 -2.98
CA SER A 32 -26.18 -17.75 -4.26
C SER A 32 -25.19 -16.64 -3.97
N ALA A 33 -23.97 -17.00 -3.59
CA ALA A 33 -22.87 -16.04 -3.56
C ALA A 33 -22.78 -15.46 -4.97
N ALA A 34 -23.14 -14.18 -5.10
CA ALA A 34 -22.65 -13.38 -6.20
C ALA A 34 -21.16 -13.27 -5.96
N TYR A 35 -20.38 -13.76 -6.91
CA TYR A 35 -18.95 -13.61 -6.91
C TYR A 35 -18.66 -12.14 -7.24
N ALA A 36 -17.99 -11.42 -6.34
CA ALA A 36 -17.22 -10.26 -6.74
C ALA A 36 -16.05 -10.78 -7.59
N GLY A 37 -16.22 -10.70 -8.91
CA GLY A 37 -15.14 -10.87 -9.85
C GLY A 37 -14.44 -9.53 -10.08
N PRO A 38 -13.27 -9.53 -10.74
CA PRO A 38 -12.64 -8.30 -11.21
C PRO A 38 -13.64 -7.46 -12.00
N ALA A 39 -13.41 -6.13 -12.10
CA ALA A 39 -13.98 -5.35 -13.19
C ALA A 39 -13.68 -6.12 -14.47
N LEU A 40 -14.71 -6.74 -15.02
CA LEU A 40 -14.57 -7.59 -16.17
C LEU A 40 -14.05 -6.63 -17.24
N GLU A 41 -12.88 -6.93 -17.81
CA GLU A 41 -12.35 -6.23 -18.98
C GLU A 41 -13.27 -6.53 -20.17
N ILE A 42 -14.55 -6.17 -20.06
CA ILE A 42 -15.54 -6.42 -21.08
C ILE A 42 -15.31 -5.34 -22.11
N GLU A 43 -14.85 -5.78 -23.27
CA GLU A 43 -15.18 -5.09 -24.49
C GLU A 43 -16.71 -5.01 -24.55
N GLN A 44 -17.25 -3.81 -24.31
CA GLN A 44 -18.67 -3.55 -24.31
C GLN A 44 -19.03 -2.77 -25.56
N GLY A 45 -20.23 -3.03 -26.09
CA GLY A 45 -20.76 -2.31 -27.23
C GLY A 45 -21.18 -0.90 -26.82
N TYR A 46 -20.40 0.11 -27.20
CA TYR A 46 -20.76 1.51 -27.03
C TYR A 46 -21.68 1.94 -28.17
N VAL A 47 -22.69 2.75 -27.84
CA VAL A 47 -23.72 3.19 -28.78
C VAL A 47 -23.55 4.68 -29.07
N GLN A 48 -23.49 5.03 -30.35
CA GLN A 48 -23.49 6.38 -30.86
C GLN A 48 -24.91 6.98 -30.82
N PRO A 49 -25.07 8.32 -30.82
CA PRO A 49 -26.39 8.95 -30.79
C PRO A 49 -27.36 8.55 -31.92
N ASP A 50 -26.84 8.09 -33.07
CA ASP A 50 -27.64 7.60 -34.20
C ASP A 50 -27.91 6.08 -34.17
N GLY A 51 -27.47 5.40 -33.11
CA GLY A 51 -27.66 3.97 -32.90
C GLY A 51 -26.58 3.08 -33.53
N ALA A 52 -25.57 3.65 -34.20
CA ALA A 52 -24.39 2.89 -34.59
C ALA A 52 -23.61 2.43 -33.35
N THR A 53 -22.84 1.35 -33.46
CA THR A 53 -22.14 0.76 -32.31
C THR A 53 -20.68 0.45 -32.63
N PHE A 54 -19.80 0.63 -31.65
CA PHE A 54 -18.40 0.22 -31.72
C PHE A 54 -18.00 -0.53 -30.43
N GLN A 55 -16.88 -1.26 -30.46
CA GLN A 55 -16.39 -2.02 -29.32
C GLN A 55 -15.25 -1.28 -28.63
N ALA A 56 -15.35 -1.12 -27.32
CA ALA A 56 -14.31 -0.51 -26.51
C ALA A 56 -14.39 -1.01 -25.06
N GLY A 57 -13.35 -0.71 -24.28
CA GLY A 57 -13.28 -0.98 -22.85
C GLY A 57 -12.85 0.26 -22.08
N GLN A 58 -13.47 0.48 -20.94
CA GLN A 58 -13.00 1.48 -19.97
C GLN A 58 -11.82 0.89 -19.19
N ARG A 59 -10.85 1.74 -18.84
CA ARG A 59 -9.60 1.44 -18.11
C ARG A 59 -9.27 2.62 -17.19
N GLY A 60 -8.39 2.38 -16.22
CA GLY A 60 -7.97 3.38 -15.23
C GLY A 60 -8.40 3.01 -13.83
N ASP A 61 -8.27 3.96 -12.92
CA ASP A 61 -8.57 3.84 -11.49
C ASP A 61 -9.71 4.81 -11.10
N GLU A 62 -10.00 4.88 -9.80
CA GLU A 62 -11.01 5.75 -9.19
C GLU A 62 -10.72 7.25 -9.39
N PHE A 63 -9.53 7.62 -9.86
CA PHE A 63 -9.04 8.99 -9.97
C PHE A 63 -8.92 9.48 -11.41
N PHE A 64 -8.70 8.55 -12.34
CA PHE A 64 -8.62 8.83 -13.74
C PHE A 64 -8.96 7.59 -14.56
N HIS A 65 -10.09 7.65 -15.27
CA HIS A 65 -10.49 6.62 -16.21
C HIS A 65 -10.47 7.12 -17.66
N TYR A 66 -10.22 6.20 -18.57
CA TYR A 66 -10.19 6.43 -20.00
C TYR A 66 -10.83 5.27 -20.76
N VAL A 67 -11.20 5.48 -22.01
CA VAL A 67 -11.84 4.47 -22.86
C VAL A 67 -10.95 4.21 -24.06
N ARG A 68 -10.73 2.93 -24.37
CA ARG A 68 -9.96 2.51 -25.56
C ARG A 68 -10.70 1.46 -26.38
N THR A 69 -10.55 1.49 -27.70
CA THR A 69 -11.07 0.45 -28.59
C THR A 69 -10.33 -0.87 -28.41
N THR A 70 -10.85 -1.95 -29.01
CA THR A 70 -10.21 -3.28 -28.99
C THR A 70 -8.83 -3.28 -29.66
N GLU A 71 -8.57 -2.32 -30.57
CA GLU A 71 -7.27 -2.07 -31.19
C GLU A 71 -6.32 -1.22 -30.32
N GLY A 72 -6.71 -0.87 -29.09
CA GLY A 72 -5.88 -0.13 -28.14
C GLY A 72 -5.81 1.38 -28.37
N LEU A 73 -6.77 1.95 -29.09
CA LEU A 73 -6.80 3.39 -29.41
C LEU A 73 -7.76 4.15 -28.51
N LEU A 74 -7.36 5.33 -28.05
CA LEU A 74 -8.16 6.17 -27.17
C LEU A 74 -9.39 6.73 -27.89
N VAL A 75 -10.52 6.74 -27.18
CA VAL A 75 -11.75 7.38 -27.60
C VAL A 75 -12.31 8.22 -26.46
N GLN A 76 -12.93 9.34 -26.78
CA GLN A 76 -13.56 10.22 -25.79
C GLN A 76 -14.93 10.67 -26.29
N LYS A 77 -15.86 10.83 -25.35
CA LYS A 77 -17.22 11.27 -25.65
C LYS A 77 -17.28 12.80 -25.67
N SER A 78 -17.71 13.37 -26.79
CA SER A 78 -17.92 14.81 -26.90
C SER A 78 -19.10 15.25 -26.02
N PRO A 79 -18.92 16.23 -25.12
CA PRO A 79 -20.03 16.77 -24.34
C PRO A 79 -21.02 17.55 -25.23
N ALA A 80 -20.58 18.07 -26.37
CA ALA A 80 -21.36 18.93 -27.25
C ALA A 80 -22.46 18.19 -28.03
N ASP A 81 -22.20 16.95 -28.44
CA ASP A 81 -23.11 16.16 -29.28
C ASP A 81 -23.29 14.71 -28.81
N GLN A 82 -22.68 14.34 -27.68
CA GLN A 82 -22.75 13.01 -27.08
C GLN A 82 -22.20 11.88 -27.97
N THR A 83 -21.42 12.21 -28.99
CA THR A 83 -20.80 11.25 -29.92
C THR A 83 -19.41 10.84 -29.42
N TRP A 84 -19.05 9.58 -29.60
CA TRP A 84 -17.72 9.06 -29.31
C TRP A 84 -16.79 9.24 -30.49
N TYR A 85 -15.62 9.83 -30.25
CA TYR A 85 -14.60 10.11 -31.27
C TYR A 85 -13.25 9.50 -30.87
N TYR A 86 -12.45 9.12 -31.87
CA TYR A 86 -11.04 8.82 -31.63
C TYR A 86 -10.31 10.05 -31.12
N VAL A 87 -9.42 9.86 -30.14
CA VAL A 87 -8.53 10.93 -29.69
C VAL A 87 -7.31 10.99 -30.61
N THR A 88 -7.04 12.18 -31.14
CA THR A 88 -5.96 12.42 -32.11
C THR A 88 -5.03 13.53 -31.63
N SER A 89 -3.84 13.60 -32.21
CA SER A 89 -2.92 14.73 -32.01
C SER A 89 -3.24 15.89 -32.96
N GLU A 90 -3.35 17.10 -32.41
CA GLU A 90 -3.46 18.35 -33.16
C GLU A 90 -2.49 19.41 -32.57
N GLY A 91 -1.41 19.70 -33.29
CA GLY A 91 -0.36 20.61 -32.79
C GLY A 91 0.36 20.04 -31.57
N PHE A 92 0.34 20.78 -30.45
CA PHE A 92 0.92 20.37 -29.16
C PHE A 92 -0.12 19.78 -28.19
N GLY A 93 -1.36 19.52 -28.64
CA GLY A 93 -2.47 19.06 -27.78
C GLY A 93 -3.27 17.88 -28.36
N LEU A 94 -4.27 17.45 -27.59
CA LEU A 94 -5.21 16.40 -27.98
C LEU A 94 -6.46 17.02 -28.62
N ALA A 95 -7.07 16.32 -29.58
CA ALA A 95 -8.31 16.73 -30.25
C ALA A 95 -9.23 15.53 -30.54
N LEU A 96 -10.53 15.81 -30.66
CA LEU A 96 -11.51 14.82 -31.12
C LEU A 96 -11.41 14.65 -32.65
N GLY A 97 -11.09 13.43 -33.07
CA GLY A 97 -10.95 13.02 -34.47
C GLY A 97 -12.26 12.51 -35.10
N PRO A 98 -12.20 11.55 -36.05
CA PRO A 98 -13.39 10.89 -36.60
C PRO A 98 -14.12 10.04 -35.57
N ARG A 99 -15.37 9.66 -35.89
CA ARG A 99 -16.21 8.87 -34.98
C ARG A 99 -15.59 7.51 -34.69
N ALA A 100 -15.79 7.02 -33.47
CA ALA A 100 -15.23 5.75 -32.99
C ALA A 100 -15.82 4.50 -33.67
N ASP A 101 -16.92 4.63 -34.42
CA ASP A 101 -17.51 3.59 -35.27
C ASP A 101 -17.01 3.63 -36.73
N GLU A 102 -16.16 4.60 -37.07
CA GLU A 102 -15.50 4.72 -38.38
C GLU A 102 -14.07 4.15 -38.35
N ALA A 103 -13.39 4.15 -39.50
CA ALA A 103 -11.99 3.70 -39.55
C ALA A 103 -11.08 4.65 -38.75
N ALA A 104 -10.29 4.08 -37.84
CA ALA A 104 -9.32 4.83 -37.05
C ALA A 104 -8.37 5.65 -37.95
N PRO A 105 -8.18 6.96 -37.69
CA PRO A 105 -7.23 7.77 -38.44
C PRO A 105 -5.78 7.39 -38.09
N ALA A 106 -4.85 7.66 -39.01
CA ALA A 106 -3.44 7.31 -38.82
C ALA A 106 -2.76 8.01 -37.61
N ASN A 107 -3.34 9.09 -37.10
CA ASN A 107 -2.87 9.86 -35.94
C ASN A 107 -3.73 9.62 -34.67
N ALA A 108 -4.53 8.56 -34.63
CA ALA A 108 -5.19 8.13 -33.40
C ALA A 108 -4.15 7.75 -32.33
N LEU A 109 -4.42 8.12 -31.09
CA LEU A 109 -3.46 8.00 -29.99
C LEU A 109 -3.74 6.77 -29.12
N ALA A 110 -2.67 6.17 -28.60
CA ALA A 110 -2.74 5.08 -27.63
C ALA A 110 -2.70 5.64 -26.18
N PRO A 111 -3.10 4.86 -25.17
CA PRO A 111 -3.08 5.28 -23.76
C PRO A 111 -1.74 5.75 -23.20
N SER A 112 -0.61 5.48 -23.88
CA SER A 112 0.71 5.98 -23.46
C SER A 112 0.78 7.51 -23.36
N VAL A 113 -0.10 8.24 -24.05
CA VAL A 113 -0.21 9.71 -23.92
C VAL A 113 -0.83 10.14 -22.60
N LEU A 114 -1.39 9.22 -21.81
CA LEU A 114 -2.01 9.46 -20.50
C LEU A 114 -1.09 9.09 -19.34
N ALA A 115 0.19 8.80 -19.62
CA ALA A 115 1.18 8.41 -18.61
C ALA A 115 1.59 9.54 -17.65
N ASN A 116 1.19 10.78 -17.93
CA ASN A 116 1.42 11.93 -17.06
C ASN A 116 0.18 12.83 -16.96
N ASP A 117 0.17 13.69 -15.96
CA ASP A 117 -0.97 14.54 -15.64
C ASP A 117 -1.35 15.49 -16.77
N THR A 118 -0.37 15.99 -17.54
CA THR A 118 -0.66 16.84 -18.72
C THR A 118 -1.50 16.10 -19.76
N GLY A 119 -1.21 14.81 -19.97
CA GLY A 119 -1.99 13.92 -20.83
C GLY A 119 -3.39 13.63 -20.28
N LYS A 120 -3.49 13.35 -18.98
CA LYS A 120 -4.75 13.11 -18.27
C LYS A 120 -5.67 14.34 -18.29
N MET A 121 -5.14 15.52 -17.98
CA MET A 121 -5.82 16.81 -18.09
C MET A 121 -6.34 17.07 -19.50
N ALA A 122 -5.49 16.89 -20.51
CA ALA A 122 -5.88 17.12 -21.90
C ALA A 122 -6.97 16.15 -22.36
N TYR A 123 -6.91 14.89 -21.93
CA TYR A 123 -7.91 13.87 -22.27
C TYR A 123 -9.26 14.10 -21.58
N SER A 124 -9.26 14.46 -20.29
CA SER A 124 -10.47 14.80 -19.55
C SER A 124 -11.15 16.05 -20.11
N ALA A 125 -10.37 17.05 -20.51
CA ALA A 125 -10.88 18.29 -21.11
C ALA A 125 -11.64 18.05 -22.43
N LEU A 126 -11.23 17.06 -23.23
CA LEU A 126 -11.95 16.68 -24.45
C LEU A 126 -13.36 16.13 -24.17
N GLY A 127 -13.56 15.52 -23.01
CA GLY A 127 -14.86 15.05 -22.53
C GLY A 127 -15.68 16.12 -21.80
N GLY A 128 -15.13 17.33 -21.62
CA GLY A 128 -15.73 18.39 -20.81
C GLY A 128 -15.56 18.20 -19.30
N GLY A 129 -14.72 17.25 -18.87
CA GLY A 129 -14.35 17.05 -17.47
C GLY A 129 -13.08 17.81 -17.10
N ALA A 130 -12.83 17.95 -15.80
CA ALA A 130 -11.56 18.42 -15.25
C ALA A 130 -10.82 17.24 -14.61
N TYR A 131 -9.52 17.14 -14.85
CA TYR A 131 -8.63 16.31 -14.05
C TYR A 131 -7.80 17.27 -13.21
N VAL A 132 -7.86 17.10 -11.89
CA VAL A 132 -7.06 17.86 -10.94
C VAL A 132 -5.92 16.93 -10.52
N PRO A 133 -4.66 17.25 -10.89
CA PRO A 133 -3.51 16.56 -10.33
C PRO A 133 -3.55 16.75 -8.81
N ARG A 134 -3.49 15.67 -8.04
CA ARG A 134 -3.20 15.79 -6.62
C ARG A 134 -1.71 15.97 -6.46
N ASP A 135 -1.30 16.80 -5.50
CA ASP A 135 0.09 16.84 -5.04
C ASP A 135 0.49 15.54 -4.30
N ARG A 136 -0.45 14.60 -4.11
CA ARG A 136 -0.27 13.29 -3.45
C ARG A 136 -1.07 12.17 -4.10
N GLY A 137 -0.48 10.98 -4.27
CA GLY A 137 -1.17 9.80 -4.79
C GLY A 137 -2.30 9.30 -3.89
N VAL A 138 -3.34 8.74 -4.52
CA VAL A 138 -4.24 7.72 -3.94
C VAL A 138 -3.55 6.75 -2.98
N GLY A 139 -3.64 6.90 -1.66
CA GLY A 139 -3.31 5.82 -0.72
C GLY A 139 -1.93 5.89 -0.09
N GLU A 140 -1.14 6.94 -0.34
CA GLU A 140 0.13 7.15 0.35
C GLU A 140 -0.09 7.42 1.85
N ALA A 141 0.77 6.85 2.69
CA ALA A 141 0.65 6.93 4.15
C ALA A 141 0.78 8.37 4.68
N VAL A 142 -0.27 8.92 5.30
CA VAL A 142 -0.29 10.27 5.88
C VAL A 142 0.65 10.34 7.09
N THR A 143 1.80 10.98 6.90
CA THR A 143 2.82 11.11 7.94
C THR A 143 2.58 12.35 8.80
N LEU A 144 3.21 12.38 9.98
CA LEU A 144 3.23 13.57 10.84
C LEU A 144 3.74 14.82 10.11
N SER A 145 4.74 14.68 9.25
CA SER A 145 5.33 15.77 8.47
C SER A 145 4.33 16.35 7.46
N ASP A 146 3.51 15.51 6.85
CA ASP A 146 2.48 15.94 5.90
C ASP A 146 1.41 16.76 6.61
N ILE A 147 1.00 16.31 7.80
CA ILE A 147 0.05 17.03 8.64
C ILE A 147 0.64 18.37 9.06
N GLU A 148 1.89 18.40 9.54
CA GLU A 148 2.56 19.66 9.91
C GLU A 148 2.62 20.63 8.73
N ALA A 149 2.90 20.14 7.51
CA ALA A 149 2.93 20.96 6.30
C ALA A 149 1.56 21.56 5.96
N ALA A 150 0.50 20.75 5.97
CA ALA A 150 -0.88 21.21 5.74
C ALA A 150 -1.31 22.23 6.80
N GLN A 151 -1.05 21.92 8.08
CA GLN A 151 -1.39 22.78 9.21
C GLN A 151 -0.56 24.08 9.25
N ALA A 152 0.69 24.07 8.77
CA ALA A 152 1.53 25.26 8.68
C ALA A 152 1.08 26.24 7.60
N ALA A 153 0.47 25.74 6.52
CA ALA A 153 -0.13 26.57 5.46
C ALA A 153 -1.34 27.39 5.97
N SER A 154 -1.88 27.04 7.14
CA SER A 154 -3.09 27.65 7.67
C SER A 154 -2.96 29.12 8.09
N GLY A 155 -3.93 29.93 7.66
CA GLY A 155 -4.15 31.29 8.16
C GLY A 155 -4.63 31.30 9.61
N ALA A 156 -4.51 32.44 10.30
CA ALA A 156 -4.86 32.59 11.73
C ALA A 156 -6.32 32.26 12.13
N GLY A 157 -7.21 31.98 11.18
CA GLY A 157 -8.60 31.55 11.39
C GLY A 157 -8.74 30.06 11.73
N ALA A 158 -8.06 29.18 10.99
CA ALA A 158 -8.12 27.71 11.18
C ALA A 158 -7.46 27.25 12.50
N ARG A 159 -6.50 28.03 13.03
CA ARG A 159 -5.88 27.77 14.34
C ARG A 159 -6.82 27.91 15.54
N ASN A 160 -8.00 28.51 15.39
CA ASN A 160 -8.93 28.77 16.50
C ASN A 160 -9.94 27.64 16.74
N ALA A 161 -10.10 26.68 15.81
CA ALA A 161 -10.95 25.49 15.98
C ALA A 161 -10.25 24.36 16.76
N ARG A 162 -9.08 24.67 17.35
CA ARG A 162 -8.24 23.72 18.07
C ARG A 162 -8.72 23.52 19.50
N SER A 163 -9.01 22.28 19.89
CA SER A 163 -9.31 21.95 21.29
C SER A 163 -8.05 22.08 22.17
N VAL A 164 -8.24 22.18 23.49
CA VAL A 164 -7.14 22.36 24.48
C VAL A 164 -6.18 21.15 24.53
N ALA A 165 -6.56 20.01 23.93
CA ALA A 165 -5.78 18.78 23.91
C ALA A 165 -4.91 18.60 22.65
N GLN A 166 -4.95 19.53 21.68
CA GLN A 166 -4.30 19.33 20.38
C GLN A 166 -2.79 19.65 20.37
N THR A 167 -2.01 18.78 19.73
CA THR A 167 -0.64 19.03 19.27
C THR A 167 -0.65 19.80 17.93
N GLU A 168 0.51 20.10 17.36
CA GLU A 168 0.58 20.73 16.02
C GLU A 168 0.06 19.81 14.89
N THR A 169 -0.02 18.51 15.18
CA THR A 169 -0.33 17.37 14.31
C THR A 169 -1.68 16.72 14.59
N SER A 170 -2.43 17.12 15.62
CA SER A 170 -3.75 16.55 15.88
C SER A 170 -4.74 16.92 14.78
N LEU A 171 -5.57 15.96 14.37
CA LEU A 171 -6.63 16.16 13.38
C LEU A 171 -8.02 16.09 14.02
N PRO A 172 -9.01 16.85 13.52
CA PRO A 172 -10.40 16.66 13.87
C PRO A 172 -10.97 15.39 13.23
N LEU A 173 -11.76 14.67 14.00
CA LEU A 173 -12.67 13.64 13.52
C LEU A 173 -14.09 14.21 13.67
N ILE A 174 -14.77 14.42 12.54
CA ILE A 174 -16.17 14.87 12.55
C ILE A 174 -17.04 13.63 12.48
N THR A 175 -17.78 13.35 13.55
CA THR A 175 -18.67 12.18 13.62
C THR A 175 -20.11 12.60 13.32
N ILE A 176 -20.73 11.93 12.35
CA ILE A 176 -22.14 12.14 11.99
C ILE A 176 -22.90 10.84 12.22
N VAL A 177 -23.80 10.85 13.20
CA VAL A 177 -24.68 9.72 13.51
C VAL A 177 -25.98 9.88 12.71
N ILE A 178 -26.29 8.89 11.88
CA ILE A 178 -27.37 8.96 10.89
C ILE A 178 -28.52 8.06 11.31
N GLY A 179 -29.69 8.66 11.53
CA GLY A 179 -30.98 7.97 11.71
C GLY A 179 -31.87 8.13 10.48
N PHE A 180 -32.93 7.33 10.39
CA PHE A 180 -33.83 7.31 9.24
C PHE A 180 -35.29 7.46 9.67
N ALA A 181 -36.05 8.35 9.03
CA ALA A 181 -37.48 8.50 9.34
C ALA A 181 -38.35 7.40 8.71
N GLY A 182 -37.88 6.72 7.66
CA GLY A 182 -38.64 5.70 6.93
C GLY A 182 -39.90 6.24 6.22
N ASP A 183 -40.61 5.39 5.47
CA ASP A 183 -41.76 5.85 4.67
C ASP A 183 -43.01 6.25 5.51
N GLU A 184 -43.60 7.41 5.21
CA GLU A 184 -44.97 7.76 5.62
C GLU A 184 -46.02 7.00 4.76
N GLY A 185 -46.46 5.80 5.14
CA GLY A 185 -47.67 5.25 4.47
C GLY A 185 -48.13 3.80 4.58
N THR A 186 -47.45 2.88 5.26
CA THR A 186 -47.90 1.47 5.30
C THR A 186 -48.84 1.17 6.49
N ASN A 187 -49.91 0.41 6.24
CA ASN A 187 -50.83 -0.05 7.30
C ASN A 187 -50.10 -1.05 8.21
N LEU A 188 -49.99 -0.73 9.50
CA LEU A 188 -49.16 -1.44 10.48
C LEU A 188 -49.79 -2.74 11.01
N GLY A 189 -48.97 -3.79 11.10
CA GLY A 189 -49.18 -4.96 11.95
C GLY A 189 -48.51 -4.80 13.33
N PRO A 190 -48.80 -5.68 14.31
CA PRO A 190 -48.19 -5.64 15.65
C PRO A 190 -46.67 -5.91 15.64
N ASP A 191 -46.17 -6.58 14.60
CA ASP A 191 -44.76 -6.99 14.48
C ASP A 191 -43.87 -5.87 13.90
N ASP A 192 -44.45 -4.73 13.47
CA ASP A 192 -43.73 -3.59 12.90
C ASP A 192 -43.32 -2.54 13.95
N ILE A 193 -43.58 -2.79 15.24
CA ILE A 193 -43.34 -1.84 16.33
C ILE A 193 -42.13 -2.29 17.16
N VAL A 194 -41.08 -1.48 17.15
CA VAL A 194 -39.91 -1.63 18.02
C VAL A 194 -40.16 -0.88 19.33
N THR A 195 -39.73 -1.45 20.46
CA THR A 195 -39.80 -0.80 21.78
C THR A 195 -38.39 -0.53 22.29
N GLY A 196 -38.10 0.72 22.62
CA GLY A 196 -36.80 1.14 23.14
C GLY A 196 -36.57 0.76 24.61
N PRO A 197 -35.33 0.92 25.10
CA PRO A 197 -34.95 0.64 26.48
C PRO A 197 -35.74 1.49 27.50
N ASP A 198 -36.15 2.69 27.10
CA ASP A 198 -36.96 3.63 27.89
C ASP A 198 -38.48 3.36 27.81
N GLY A 199 -38.87 2.36 27.01
CA GLY A 199 -40.27 1.99 26.77
C GLY A 199 -40.97 2.81 25.69
N SER A 200 -40.26 3.71 24.98
CA SER A 200 -40.77 4.37 23.78
C SER A 200 -40.99 3.36 22.65
N THR A 201 -41.90 3.64 21.72
CA THR A 201 -42.20 2.72 20.60
C THR A 201 -42.18 3.45 19.26
N TRP A 202 -41.54 2.86 18.26
CA TRP A 202 -41.44 3.41 16.89
C TRP A 202 -41.63 2.31 15.84
N LYS A 203 -41.78 2.68 14.57
CA LYS A 203 -41.84 1.70 13.49
C LYS A 203 -40.46 1.12 13.22
N ALA A 204 -40.34 -0.17 12.96
CA ALA A 204 -39.07 -0.76 12.54
C ALA A 204 -38.48 -0.09 11.29
N SER A 205 -39.32 0.48 10.42
CA SER A 205 -38.88 1.24 9.23
C SER A 205 -38.28 2.62 9.55
N GLU A 206 -38.64 3.21 10.70
CA GLU A 206 -38.11 4.51 11.19
C GLU A 206 -36.69 4.34 11.75
N GLN A 207 -35.90 3.35 11.31
CA GLN A 207 -34.62 2.91 11.87
C GLN A 207 -33.80 4.05 12.53
N ARG A 208 -34.04 4.25 13.83
CA ARG A 208 -33.49 5.36 14.62
C ARG A 208 -32.14 4.95 15.18
N TYR A 209 -31.24 5.92 15.32
CA TYR A 209 -30.07 5.74 16.15
C TYR A 209 -30.46 5.53 17.62
N ARG A 210 -29.54 4.98 18.40
CA ARG A 210 -29.69 4.62 19.80
C ARG A 210 -29.42 5.82 20.71
N ASP A 211 -30.46 6.28 21.38
CA ASP A 211 -30.37 7.39 22.35
C ASP A 211 -29.56 7.04 23.62
N ASP A 212 -29.27 5.75 23.84
CA ASP A 212 -28.52 5.26 25.00
C ASP A 212 -27.01 5.14 24.77
N TYR A 213 -26.51 5.47 23.58
CA TYR A 213 -25.09 5.39 23.24
C TYR A 213 -24.40 6.76 23.37
N ASP A 214 -23.34 6.78 24.18
CA ASP A 214 -22.49 7.96 24.42
C ASP A 214 -21.28 7.90 23.48
N TRP A 215 -21.46 8.35 22.24
CA TRP A 215 -20.43 8.32 21.20
C TRP A 215 -19.23 9.22 21.53
N ASN A 216 -19.43 10.36 22.20
CA ASN A 216 -18.32 11.21 22.63
C ASN A 216 -17.39 10.44 23.59
N ARG A 217 -17.96 9.76 24.59
CA ARG A 217 -17.18 8.95 25.51
C ARG A 217 -16.48 7.81 24.79
N LEU A 218 -17.12 7.14 23.84
CA LEU A 218 -16.51 6.03 23.11
C LEU A 218 -15.36 6.51 22.21
N LEU A 219 -15.52 7.62 21.49
CA LEU A 219 -14.58 8.07 20.47
C LEU A 219 -13.48 8.99 21.00
N TYR A 220 -13.75 9.81 22.01
CA TYR A 220 -12.84 10.90 22.40
C TYR A 220 -12.41 10.91 23.87
N SER A 221 -13.31 10.59 24.81
CA SER A 221 -13.05 10.85 26.23
C SER A 221 -12.83 9.60 27.09
N GLY A 222 -13.14 8.41 26.56
CA GLY A 222 -13.01 7.13 27.24
C GLY A 222 -11.57 6.63 27.27
N GLU A 223 -11.29 5.69 28.17
CA GLU A 223 -9.94 5.08 28.31
C GLU A 223 -9.47 4.45 27.00
N ASN A 224 -10.33 3.68 26.33
CA ASN A 224 -10.04 3.02 25.05
C ASN A 224 -10.57 3.81 23.84
N SER A 225 -10.64 5.13 23.96
CA SER A 225 -11.12 6.00 22.88
C SER A 225 -10.15 6.07 21.70
N ILE A 226 -10.63 6.51 20.54
CA ILE A 226 -9.78 6.74 19.36
C ILE A 226 -8.72 7.80 19.65
N THR A 227 -9.09 8.86 20.37
CA THR A 227 -8.14 9.90 20.81
C THR A 227 -7.00 9.27 21.61
N ASN A 228 -7.30 8.46 22.63
CA ASN A 228 -6.26 7.81 23.43
C ASN A 228 -5.49 6.74 22.65
N TYR A 229 -6.16 6.01 21.76
CA TYR A 229 -5.50 4.99 20.94
C TYR A 229 -4.38 5.59 20.11
N TYR A 230 -4.71 6.57 19.28
CA TYR A 230 -3.75 7.21 18.38
C TYR A 230 -2.69 8.02 19.14
N ALA A 231 -3.04 8.62 20.27
CA ALA A 231 -2.06 9.25 21.17
C ALA A 231 -1.05 8.22 21.70
N THR A 232 -1.51 7.08 22.20
CA THR A 232 -0.61 6.02 22.68
C THR A 232 0.26 5.45 21.56
N MET A 233 -0.33 5.13 20.39
CA MET A 233 0.42 4.56 19.26
C MET A 233 1.51 5.50 18.74
N SER A 234 1.24 6.80 18.77
CA SER A 234 2.16 7.83 18.30
C SER A 234 3.10 8.38 19.37
N ASN A 235 3.02 7.90 20.61
CA ASN A 235 3.71 8.46 21.78
C ASN A 235 3.41 9.97 21.93
N ASP A 236 2.11 10.30 21.99
CA ASP A 236 1.51 11.63 22.09
C ASP A 236 1.85 12.59 20.92
N LYS A 237 2.42 12.08 19.82
CA LYS A 237 2.72 12.89 18.63
C LYS A 237 1.52 13.14 17.74
N PHE A 238 0.44 12.36 17.85
CA PHE A 238 -0.75 12.49 17.02
C PHE A 238 -1.98 12.01 17.77
N SER A 239 -3.11 12.65 17.52
CA SER A 239 -4.40 12.20 18.04
C SER A 239 -5.54 12.73 17.18
N TRP A 240 -6.57 11.92 17.00
CA TRP A 240 -7.87 12.41 16.55
C TRP A 240 -8.58 13.13 17.68
N THR A 241 -9.23 14.24 17.37
CA THR A 241 -9.89 15.11 18.35
C THR A 241 -11.31 15.46 17.94
N PRO A 242 -12.21 15.75 18.89
CA PRO A 242 -13.57 16.15 18.54
C PRO A 242 -13.56 17.48 17.79
N ALA A 243 -14.47 17.59 16.82
CA ALA A 243 -14.72 18.83 16.09
C ALA A 243 -15.48 19.85 16.97
N THR A 244 -14.78 20.61 17.81
CA THR A 244 -15.42 21.41 18.89
C THR A 244 -16.26 22.61 18.44
N GLU A 245 -16.28 22.93 17.15
CA GLU A 245 -17.06 24.06 16.59
C GLU A 245 -18.47 23.64 16.15
N GLU A 246 -18.79 22.34 16.17
CA GLU A 246 -20.14 21.87 15.88
C GLU A 246 -21.15 22.30 16.97
N THR A 247 -22.41 22.46 16.57
CA THR A 247 -23.48 22.97 17.44
C THR A 247 -24.69 22.04 17.57
N SER A 248 -24.54 20.75 17.25
CA SER A 248 -25.54 19.72 17.56
C SER A 248 -25.84 19.71 19.05
N ALA A 249 -27.08 19.44 19.42
CA ALA A 249 -27.48 19.37 20.81
C ALA A 249 -28.73 18.51 21.00
N TYR A 250 -28.79 17.81 22.14
CA TYR A 250 -30.01 17.13 22.57
C TYR A 250 -31.25 18.03 22.52
N GLY A 251 -32.29 17.56 21.83
CA GLY A 251 -33.59 18.23 21.72
C GLY A 251 -33.68 19.33 20.66
N GLU A 252 -32.59 19.60 19.92
CA GLU A 252 -32.57 20.49 18.75
C GLU A 252 -32.60 19.66 17.46
N GLY A 253 -33.19 20.19 16.37
CA GLY A 253 -33.15 19.51 15.06
C GLY A 253 -33.85 18.16 14.95
N GLY A 254 -34.55 17.70 16.00
CA GLY A 254 -35.06 16.33 16.08
C GLY A 254 -34.10 15.32 16.73
N ASN A 255 -32.96 15.80 17.24
CA ASN A 255 -31.99 15.00 17.99
C ASN A 255 -32.58 14.46 19.29
N THR A 256 -32.58 13.14 19.45
CA THR A 256 -33.11 12.44 20.63
C THR A 256 -32.04 11.90 21.57
N ASN A 257 -30.76 11.94 21.21
CA ASN A 257 -29.68 11.39 22.02
C ASN A 257 -29.35 12.33 23.19
N ALA A 258 -29.50 11.84 24.42
CA ALA A 258 -29.33 12.65 25.63
C ALA A 258 -27.86 12.95 26.00
N TYR A 259 -26.90 12.31 25.34
CA TYR A 259 -25.47 12.53 25.54
C TYR A 259 -24.90 13.62 24.62
N ASP A 260 -25.60 13.96 23.52
CA ASP A 260 -25.17 14.96 22.56
C ASP A 260 -25.20 16.38 23.15
N ALA A 261 -24.05 17.06 23.07
CA ALA A 261 -23.89 18.44 23.48
C ALA A 261 -22.98 19.22 22.51
N PRO A 262 -23.21 20.54 22.33
CA PRO A 262 -22.40 21.35 21.43
C PRO A 262 -20.91 21.28 21.74
N GLY A 263 -20.11 21.03 20.69
CA GLY A 263 -18.67 20.93 20.72
C GLY A 263 -18.15 19.58 21.25
N ASP A 264 -19.00 18.57 21.34
CA ASP A 264 -18.60 17.20 21.71
C ASP A 264 -18.05 16.40 20.51
N GLY A 265 -18.19 16.95 19.29
CA GLY A 265 -17.68 16.36 18.06
C GLY A 265 -18.56 15.27 17.46
N VAL A 266 -19.82 15.17 17.89
CA VAL A 266 -20.82 14.21 17.42
C VAL A 266 -22.08 14.96 16.96
N ILE A 267 -22.46 14.80 15.71
CA ILE A 267 -23.64 15.43 15.11
C ILE A 267 -24.68 14.35 14.84
N HIS A 268 -25.88 14.46 15.40
CA HIS A 268 -26.97 13.54 15.08
C HIS A 268 -27.92 14.13 14.03
N VAL A 269 -28.13 13.40 12.94
CA VAL A 269 -29.06 13.78 11.87
C VAL A 269 -30.08 12.68 11.60
N THR A 270 -31.27 13.06 11.14
CA THR A 270 -32.30 12.10 10.71
C THR A 270 -32.68 12.40 9.26
N LEU A 271 -32.47 11.42 8.38
CA LEU A 271 -32.80 11.54 6.97
C LEU A 271 -34.26 11.15 6.70
N ASP A 272 -34.94 11.90 5.85
CA ASP A 272 -36.31 11.63 5.40
C ASP A 272 -36.34 10.56 4.29
N ARG A 273 -35.86 9.36 4.63
CA ARG A 273 -35.76 8.19 3.74
C ARG A 273 -35.68 6.89 4.54
N ASN A 274 -35.75 5.76 3.85
CA ASN A 274 -35.41 4.44 4.41
C ASN A 274 -33.88 4.23 4.47
N HIS A 275 -33.41 3.34 5.33
CA HIS A 275 -31.98 3.01 5.52
C HIS A 275 -31.26 2.55 4.24
N GLY A 276 -31.92 1.85 3.33
CA GLY A 276 -31.27 1.28 2.14
C GLY A 276 -30.67 -0.12 2.32
N ASN A 277 -30.36 -0.55 3.56
CA ASN A 277 -29.81 -1.88 3.88
C ASN A 277 -28.64 -2.32 2.98
N TRP A 278 -27.59 -1.49 2.93
CA TRP A 278 -26.50 -1.62 1.96
C TRP A 278 -25.59 -2.82 2.20
N LYS A 279 -25.49 -3.32 3.43
CA LYS A 279 -24.57 -4.43 3.80
C LYS A 279 -23.15 -4.04 3.38
N GLY A 280 -22.40 -4.95 2.74
CA GLY A 280 -21.20 -4.60 1.98
C GLY A 280 -21.58 -4.24 0.55
N ALA A 281 -21.79 -2.95 0.26
CA ALA A 281 -22.11 -2.49 -1.08
C ALA A 281 -20.92 -2.71 -2.02
N GLU A 282 -21.16 -3.30 -3.18
CA GLU A 282 -20.12 -3.53 -4.18
C GLU A 282 -19.82 -2.26 -4.97
N PHE A 283 -18.58 -2.10 -5.43
CA PHE A 283 -18.16 -1.00 -6.29
C PHE A 283 -19.08 -0.87 -7.54
N MET A 284 -19.48 0.37 -7.86
CA MET A 284 -20.39 0.69 -8.97
C MET A 284 -21.79 0.04 -8.90
N SER A 285 -22.19 -0.50 -7.74
CA SER A 285 -23.53 -1.08 -7.57
C SER A 285 -24.62 -0.01 -7.37
N PRO A 286 -25.89 -0.33 -7.66
CA PRO A 286 -27.02 0.54 -7.27
C PRO A 286 -27.06 0.82 -5.77
N GLU A 287 -26.65 -0.13 -4.93
CA GLU A 287 -26.56 0.00 -3.49
C GLU A 287 -25.50 1.02 -3.08
N ALA A 288 -24.31 1.00 -3.71
CA ALA A 288 -23.26 2.00 -3.48
C ALA A 288 -23.74 3.42 -3.87
N LYS A 289 -24.47 3.54 -4.99
CA LYS A 289 -25.08 4.82 -5.39
C LYS A 289 -26.12 5.32 -4.37
N ASP A 290 -26.96 4.43 -3.86
CA ASP A 290 -27.96 4.79 -2.86
C ASP A 290 -27.32 5.22 -1.53
N GLN A 291 -26.25 4.54 -1.12
CA GLN A 291 -25.44 4.87 0.05
C GLN A 291 -24.73 6.21 -0.10
N HIS A 292 -24.13 6.47 -1.28
CA HIS A 292 -23.58 7.77 -1.63
C HIS A 292 -24.60 8.89 -1.42
N ASP A 293 -25.80 8.74 -1.98
CA ASP A 293 -26.84 9.76 -1.87
C ASP A 293 -27.25 9.99 -0.40
N ALA A 294 -27.34 8.94 0.40
CA ALA A 294 -27.64 9.07 1.83
C ALA A 294 -26.53 9.80 2.62
N TYR A 295 -25.26 9.58 2.30
CA TYR A 295 -24.15 10.28 2.95
C TYR A 295 -24.05 11.74 2.50
N VAL A 296 -24.31 12.04 1.23
CA VAL A 296 -24.44 13.43 0.76
C VAL A 296 -25.61 14.14 1.42
N ASP A 297 -26.76 13.47 1.57
CA ASP A 297 -27.91 14.01 2.34
C ASP A 297 -27.52 14.28 3.80
N ALA A 298 -26.81 13.35 4.45
CA ALA A 298 -26.34 13.50 5.83
C ALA A 298 -25.35 14.65 6.00
N LEU A 299 -24.41 14.84 5.07
CA LEU A 299 -23.49 15.98 5.08
C LEU A 299 -24.24 17.30 4.92
N ASN A 300 -25.23 17.36 4.04
CA ASN A 300 -26.06 18.55 3.87
C ASN A 300 -26.88 18.87 5.13
N GLU A 301 -27.47 17.87 5.80
CA GLU A 301 -28.17 18.08 7.07
C GLU A 301 -27.20 18.48 8.20
N ALA A 302 -26.04 17.82 8.29
CA ALA A 302 -25.02 18.13 9.29
C ALA A 302 -24.46 19.56 9.11
N SER A 303 -24.40 20.08 7.88
CA SER A 303 -23.92 21.44 7.58
C SER A 303 -24.71 22.57 8.26
N GLN A 304 -25.89 22.27 8.81
CA GLN A 304 -26.65 23.21 9.64
C GLN A 304 -26.00 23.45 11.02
N TYR A 305 -25.20 22.49 11.49
CA TYR A 305 -24.56 22.48 12.81
C TYR A 305 -23.04 22.66 12.75
N ILE A 306 -22.42 22.44 11.58
CA ILE A 306 -20.97 22.60 11.39
C ILE A 306 -20.67 23.26 10.04
N ASP A 307 -19.68 24.16 10.02
CA ASP A 307 -19.10 24.66 8.77
C ASP A 307 -17.83 23.88 8.44
N PHE A 308 -17.98 22.89 7.55
CA PHE A 308 -16.90 22.01 7.11
C PHE A 308 -15.71 22.80 6.52
N ALA A 309 -15.94 23.95 5.89
CA ALA A 309 -14.87 24.77 5.32
C ALA A 309 -13.92 25.35 6.38
N ASN A 310 -14.29 25.33 7.67
CA ASN A 310 -13.37 25.70 8.75
C ASN A 310 -12.22 24.70 8.95
N TYR A 311 -12.35 23.50 8.38
CA TYR A 311 -11.39 22.40 8.53
C TYR A 311 -10.46 22.24 7.32
N ASP A 312 -10.68 23.02 6.25
CA ASP A 312 -9.74 23.19 5.14
C ASP A 312 -8.58 24.07 5.62
N ALA A 313 -7.57 23.43 6.18
CA ALA A 313 -6.45 24.08 6.83
C ALA A 313 -5.57 24.82 5.81
N ASN A 314 -5.39 24.26 4.62
CA ASN A 314 -4.54 24.84 3.58
C ASN A 314 -5.29 25.83 2.65
N GLY A 315 -6.63 25.84 2.69
CA GLY A 315 -7.50 26.78 1.98
C GLY A 315 -7.67 26.46 0.49
N ASN A 316 -7.47 25.21 0.08
CA ASN A 316 -7.56 24.80 -1.33
C ASN A 316 -8.99 24.48 -1.78
N GLY A 317 -9.97 24.50 -0.87
CA GLY A 317 -11.38 24.22 -1.13
C GLY A 317 -11.74 22.73 -1.12
N VAL A 318 -10.85 21.86 -0.65
CA VAL A 318 -11.02 20.40 -0.54
C VAL A 318 -10.66 19.96 0.87
N LEU A 319 -11.46 19.09 1.49
CA LEU A 319 -11.06 18.43 2.72
C LEU A 319 -10.15 17.25 2.42
N GLU A 320 -8.91 17.32 2.88
CA GLU A 320 -7.90 16.28 2.67
C GLU A 320 -7.63 15.45 3.94
N PRO A 321 -7.14 14.20 3.80
CA PRO A 321 -6.80 13.35 4.94
C PRO A 321 -5.74 13.95 5.90
N THR A 322 -4.98 14.95 5.45
CA THR A 322 -4.01 15.71 6.25
C THR A 322 -4.66 16.79 7.12
N GLU A 323 -5.99 16.94 7.07
CA GLU A 323 -6.70 18.07 7.68
C GLU A 323 -7.86 17.65 8.58
N VAL A 324 -8.59 16.59 8.20
CA VAL A 324 -9.80 16.13 8.91
C VAL A 324 -10.18 14.72 8.45
N CYS A 325 -10.93 13.97 9.26
CA CYS A 325 -11.63 12.76 8.83
C CYS A 325 -13.13 12.88 9.11
N LEU A 326 -13.96 12.33 8.21
CA LEU A 326 -15.40 12.19 8.38
C LEU A 326 -15.74 10.76 8.77
N LEU A 327 -16.45 10.58 9.88
CA LEU A 327 -16.97 9.29 10.34
C LEU A 327 -18.50 9.28 10.29
N PHE A 328 -19.07 8.37 9.50
CA PHE A 328 -20.50 8.08 9.53
C PHE A 328 -20.79 6.89 10.45
N ILE A 329 -21.73 7.08 11.38
CA ILE A 329 -22.27 6.00 12.21
C ILE A 329 -23.72 5.80 11.80
N VAL A 330 -24.01 4.69 11.15
CA VAL A 330 -25.33 4.44 10.54
C VAL A 330 -26.20 3.64 11.50
N ALA A 331 -27.36 4.18 11.88
CA ALA A 331 -28.35 3.49 12.70
C ALA A 331 -28.73 2.15 12.09
N GLY A 332 -28.59 1.04 12.82
CA GLY A 332 -28.69 -0.29 12.24
C GLY A 332 -27.58 -1.20 12.74
N TYR A 333 -27.49 -2.38 12.14
CA TYR A 333 -26.47 -3.36 12.50
C TYR A 333 -25.19 -3.15 11.69
N GLU A 334 -24.06 -3.49 12.30
CA GLU A 334 -22.80 -3.66 11.58
C GLU A 334 -22.80 -5.04 10.89
N SER A 335 -22.65 -5.04 9.56
CA SER A 335 -22.73 -6.25 8.74
C SER A 335 -21.58 -7.23 9.04
N SER A 336 -20.41 -6.74 9.47
CA SER A 336 -19.30 -7.60 9.91
C SER A 336 -19.58 -8.33 11.24
N GLY A 337 -20.55 -7.83 12.04
CA GLY A 337 -21.06 -8.51 13.23
C GLY A 337 -21.98 -9.69 12.90
N GLY A 338 -22.57 -9.71 11.71
CA GLY A 338 -23.50 -10.73 11.24
C GLY A 338 -24.51 -10.15 10.27
N GLU A 339 -25.05 -10.97 9.35
CA GLU A 339 -26.01 -10.53 8.33
C GLU A 339 -27.41 -10.26 8.92
N ILE A 340 -27.52 -9.24 9.76
CA ILE A 340 -28.77 -8.78 10.35
C ILE A 340 -29.20 -7.50 9.63
N ASP A 341 -30.45 -7.46 9.21
CA ASP A 341 -31.01 -6.34 8.46
C ASP A 341 -31.77 -5.35 9.38
N PRO A 342 -31.70 -4.02 9.13
CA PRO A 342 -30.85 -3.39 8.13
C PRO A 342 -29.41 -3.21 8.64
N SER A 343 -28.43 -3.27 7.74
CA SER A 343 -27.01 -3.10 8.06
C SER A 343 -26.23 -2.30 7.03
N THR A 344 -25.06 -1.83 7.48
CA THR A 344 -23.96 -1.34 6.65
C THR A 344 -22.68 -2.04 7.08
N TRP A 345 -21.71 -2.18 6.18
CA TRP A 345 -20.39 -2.70 6.47
C TRP A 345 -19.41 -1.56 6.73
N ALA A 346 -18.55 -1.70 7.73
CA ALA A 346 -17.54 -0.70 8.04
C ALA A 346 -16.43 -0.64 6.98
N CYS A 347 -16.13 0.55 6.49
CA CYS A 347 -15.06 0.77 5.51
C CYS A 347 -14.58 2.22 5.47
N ARG A 348 -13.37 2.44 4.95
CA ARG A 348 -12.94 3.69 4.31
C ARG A 348 -13.32 3.65 2.83
N TRP A 349 -13.91 4.74 2.31
CA TRP A 349 -14.22 4.85 0.88
C TRP A 349 -14.24 6.30 0.42
N GLN A 350 -14.55 6.50 -0.86
CA GLN A 350 -14.56 7.77 -1.56
C GLN A 350 -15.89 7.96 -2.25
N LEU A 351 -16.57 9.06 -1.95
CA LEU A 351 -17.88 9.41 -2.53
C LEU A 351 -17.82 9.41 -4.06
N SER A 352 -16.74 9.95 -4.63
CA SER A 352 -16.51 10.01 -6.07
C SER A 352 -16.50 8.63 -6.74
N SER A 353 -16.16 7.56 -6.02
CA SER A 353 -16.08 6.21 -6.61
C SER A 353 -17.40 5.42 -6.51
N MET A 354 -18.36 5.89 -5.71
CA MET A 354 -19.61 5.17 -5.42
C MET A 354 -20.71 5.40 -6.47
N ASP A 355 -20.67 6.54 -7.18
CA ASP A 355 -21.60 6.84 -8.27
C ASP A 355 -21.00 6.50 -9.64
N LYS A 356 -21.38 5.32 -10.16
CA LYS A 356 -20.97 4.86 -11.50
C LYS A 356 -21.34 5.81 -12.65
N ASP A 357 -22.31 6.71 -12.45
CA ASP A 357 -22.77 7.66 -13.46
C ASP A 357 -22.09 9.04 -13.29
N SER A 358 -21.41 9.28 -12.16
CA SER A 358 -20.69 10.52 -11.85
C SER A 358 -19.53 10.28 -10.90
N PHE A 359 -18.31 10.18 -11.43
CA PHE A 359 -17.10 9.98 -10.64
C PHE A 359 -16.57 11.27 -9.97
N ALA A 360 -17.45 12.05 -9.35
CA ALA A 360 -17.12 13.36 -8.82
C ALA A 360 -17.27 13.37 -7.29
N PRO A 361 -16.33 14.02 -6.57
CA PRO A 361 -16.49 14.23 -5.14
C PRO A 361 -17.72 15.11 -4.86
N ALA A 362 -18.19 15.07 -3.62
CA ALA A 362 -19.34 15.86 -3.20
C ALA A 362 -18.94 17.31 -2.90
N THR A 363 -19.76 18.27 -3.30
CA THR A 363 -19.61 19.68 -2.91
C THR A 363 -20.68 20.02 -1.89
N ILE A 364 -20.26 20.43 -0.69
CA ILE A 364 -21.16 20.81 0.41
C ILE A 364 -21.16 22.32 0.54
N VAL A 365 -22.36 22.91 0.57
CA VAL A 365 -22.56 24.36 0.74
C VAL A 365 -23.21 24.60 2.09
N ASN A 366 -22.53 25.30 2.98
CA ASN A 366 -23.10 25.63 4.29
C ASN A 366 -24.28 26.61 4.11
N PRO A 367 -25.48 26.31 4.64
CA PRO A 367 -26.66 27.14 4.44
C PRO A 367 -26.62 28.48 5.18
N ILE A 368 -25.77 28.62 6.21
CA ILE A 368 -25.67 29.80 7.08
C ILE A 368 -24.53 30.72 6.60
N THR A 369 -23.35 30.17 6.37
CA THR A 369 -22.15 30.94 5.99
C THR A 369 -22.00 31.08 4.48
N HIS A 370 -22.66 30.21 3.70
CA HIS A 370 -22.50 30.09 2.25
C HIS A 370 -21.07 29.74 1.81
N SER A 371 -20.26 29.17 2.70
CA SER A 371 -19.00 28.52 2.35
C SER A 371 -19.28 27.29 1.49
N GLU A 372 -18.33 26.94 0.64
CA GLU A 372 -18.37 25.78 -0.23
C GLU A 372 -17.09 24.97 0.01
N ILE A 373 -17.23 23.65 0.12
CA ILE A 373 -16.10 22.75 0.31
C ILE A 373 -16.33 21.43 -0.42
N VAL A 374 -15.27 20.87 -0.98
CA VAL A 374 -15.27 19.55 -1.63
C VAL A 374 -14.90 18.47 -0.62
N VAL A 375 -15.66 17.37 -0.64
CA VAL A 375 -15.53 16.22 0.25
C VAL A 375 -15.51 14.95 -0.59
N ASP A 376 -14.57 14.04 -0.32
CA ASP A 376 -14.48 12.78 -1.04
C ASP A 376 -14.29 11.59 -0.10
N ASP A 377 -13.26 11.66 0.75
CA ASP A 377 -12.84 10.58 1.62
C ASP A 377 -13.61 10.55 2.95
N TYR A 378 -14.06 9.37 3.35
CA TYR A 378 -14.77 9.14 4.61
C TYR A 378 -14.51 7.72 5.15
N ILE A 379 -14.83 7.52 6.42
CA ILE A 379 -15.00 6.20 7.03
C ILE A 379 -16.43 6.01 7.53
N THR A 380 -16.90 4.77 7.58
CA THR A 380 -18.25 4.44 8.03
C THR A 380 -18.28 3.18 8.86
N MET A 381 -19.31 3.03 9.70
CA MET A 381 -19.67 1.79 10.39
C MET A 381 -21.17 1.71 10.70
N GLY A 382 -21.66 0.50 10.94
CA GLY A 382 -22.96 0.28 11.56
C GLY A 382 -22.94 0.62 13.06
N GLU A 383 -24.07 1.02 13.59
CA GLU A 383 -24.19 1.47 14.98
C GLU A 383 -24.11 0.32 16.00
N ILE A 384 -24.66 -0.85 15.67
CA ILE A 384 -24.91 -1.95 16.61
C ILE A 384 -24.11 -3.20 16.21
N LEU A 385 -23.28 -3.68 17.14
CA LEU A 385 -22.70 -5.02 17.09
C LEU A 385 -23.60 -6.02 17.80
N THR A 386 -23.98 -7.11 17.12
CA THR A 386 -24.60 -8.27 17.77
C THR A 386 -24.34 -9.54 16.96
N ASN A 387 -24.19 -10.68 17.65
CA ASN A 387 -24.09 -12.00 17.01
C ASN A 387 -24.52 -13.12 17.99
N ASP A 388 -24.27 -14.38 17.62
CA ASP A 388 -24.63 -15.55 18.44
C ASP A 388 -23.99 -15.57 19.84
N VAL A 389 -22.89 -14.85 20.05
CA VAL A 389 -22.12 -14.82 21.31
C VAL A 389 -22.07 -13.44 21.97
N VAL A 390 -22.26 -12.36 21.21
CA VAL A 390 -22.26 -10.97 21.65
C VAL A 390 -23.68 -10.43 21.64
N THR A 391 -24.18 -10.04 22.81
CA THR A 391 -25.45 -9.32 22.92
C THR A 391 -25.33 -7.92 22.31
N ALA A 392 -26.42 -7.42 21.71
CA ALA A 392 -26.48 -6.10 21.11
C ALA A 392 -25.87 -5.01 22.00
N GLN A 393 -24.89 -4.30 21.45
CA GLN A 393 -24.11 -3.23 22.09
C GLN A 393 -23.62 -2.24 21.02
N PRO A 394 -23.09 -1.07 21.39
CA PRO A 394 -22.46 -0.17 20.42
C PRO A 394 -21.38 -0.90 19.65
N MET A 395 -21.25 -0.60 18.35
CA MET A 395 -20.12 -1.09 17.57
C MET A 395 -18.80 -0.65 18.23
N PRO A 396 -17.86 -1.58 18.49
CA PRO A 396 -16.60 -1.23 19.12
C PRO A 396 -15.82 -0.19 18.31
N THR A 397 -15.25 0.78 19.01
CA THR A 397 -14.37 1.79 18.40
C THR A 397 -13.10 1.19 17.81
N SER A 398 -12.76 -0.05 18.14
CA SER A 398 -11.67 -0.79 17.50
C SER A 398 -11.81 -0.85 15.96
N THR A 399 -13.03 -0.94 15.44
CA THR A 399 -13.29 -0.89 13.99
C THR A 399 -13.00 0.48 13.43
N VAL A 400 -13.43 1.55 14.11
CA VAL A 400 -13.07 2.93 13.74
C VAL A 400 -11.55 3.11 13.74
N ALA A 401 -10.82 2.53 14.70
CA ALA A 401 -9.37 2.61 14.73
C ALA A 401 -8.71 2.01 13.48
N HIS A 402 -9.22 0.86 13.01
CA HIS A 402 -8.77 0.18 11.80
C HIS A 402 -9.08 0.99 10.53
N GLU A 403 -10.31 1.49 10.37
CA GLU A 403 -10.66 2.31 9.21
C GLU A 403 -9.88 3.63 9.16
N LEU A 404 -9.55 4.21 10.32
CA LEU A 404 -8.67 5.37 10.39
C LEU A 404 -7.23 5.02 9.97
N GLY A 405 -6.80 3.76 10.12
CA GLY A 405 -5.52 3.30 9.58
C GLY A 405 -5.51 3.37 8.05
N HIS A 406 -6.57 2.87 7.40
CA HIS A 406 -6.75 3.02 5.95
C HIS A 406 -6.90 4.48 5.51
N TYR A 407 -7.61 5.29 6.30
CA TYR A 407 -7.75 6.72 6.03
C TYR A 407 -6.40 7.43 6.02
N LEU A 408 -5.47 6.97 6.86
CA LEU A 408 -4.09 7.43 6.91
C LEU A 408 -3.16 6.65 5.94
N GLY A 409 -3.70 5.82 5.05
CA GLY A 409 -2.95 5.15 3.98
C GLY A 409 -2.27 3.83 4.34
N LEU A 410 -2.66 3.18 5.46
CA LEU A 410 -2.18 1.83 5.78
C LEU A 410 -2.95 0.74 5.01
N PRO A 411 -2.27 -0.33 4.57
CA PRO A 411 -2.91 -1.49 3.96
C PRO A 411 -3.50 -2.44 5.00
N ASP A 412 -4.44 -3.27 4.57
CA ASP A 412 -4.83 -4.49 5.25
C ASP A 412 -3.66 -5.48 5.23
N LEU A 413 -3.45 -6.10 6.38
CA LEU A 413 -2.41 -7.11 6.60
C LEU A 413 -3.00 -8.52 6.77
N TYR A 414 -4.32 -8.68 6.65
CA TYR A 414 -4.97 -10.00 6.54
C TYR A 414 -5.20 -10.38 5.07
N ASP A 415 -5.57 -11.64 4.83
CA ASP A 415 -5.99 -12.11 3.50
C ASP A 415 -7.38 -11.53 3.16
N VAL A 416 -7.41 -10.39 2.47
CA VAL A 416 -8.64 -9.67 2.09
C VAL A 416 -9.56 -10.48 1.17
N ASN A 417 -9.04 -11.51 0.50
CA ASN A 417 -9.83 -12.43 -0.32
C ASN A 417 -10.51 -13.52 0.52
N TYR A 418 -10.20 -13.60 1.82
CA TYR A 418 -10.68 -14.63 2.75
C TYR A 418 -10.43 -16.07 2.25
N THR A 419 -9.41 -16.26 1.42
CA THR A 419 -9.02 -17.56 0.86
C THR A 419 -8.58 -18.51 1.98
N SER A 420 -7.96 -17.98 3.04
CA SER A 420 -7.60 -18.74 4.24
C SER A 420 -8.79 -19.36 4.98
N TYR A 421 -10.01 -18.82 4.77
CA TYR A 421 -11.26 -19.32 5.35
C TYR A 421 -12.06 -20.22 4.40
N ASP A 422 -11.68 -20.31 3.12
CA ASP A 422 -12.31 -21.22 2.16
C ASP A 422 -11.97 -22.68 2.53
N PRO A 423 -12.97 -23.53 2.85
CA PRO A 423 -12.72 -24.94 3.19
C PRO A 423 -12.16 -25.76 2.03
N ASP A 424 -12.26 -25.29 0.79
CA ASP A 424 -11.72 -25.96 -0.40
C ASP A 424 -10.30 -25.48 -0.76
N ALA A 425 -9.80 -24.39 -0.16
CA ALA A 425 -8.43 -23.93 -0.33
C ALA A 425 -7.43 -24.90 0.33
N THR A 426 -6.36 -25.22 -0.37
CA THR A 426 -5.33 -26.14 0.13
C THR A 426 -3.94 -25.55 0.01
N VAL A 427 -3.02 -25.99 0.86
CA VAL A 427 -1.59 -25.60 0.77
C VAL A 427 -0.92 -26.01 -0.54
N ASP A 428 -1.48 -26.98 -1.27
CA ASP A 428 -1.01 -27.34 -2.61
C ASP A 428 -1.38 -26.28 -3.66
N GLN A 429 -2.48 -25.55 -3.44
CA GLN A 429 -2.95 -24.46 -4.32
C GLN A 429 -2.37 -23.12 -3.89
N PHE A 430 -2.33 -22.87 -2.58
CA PHE A 430 -1.89 -21.64 -1.95
C PHE A 430 -0.81 -21.97 -0.90
N PRO A 431 0.48 -21.99 -1.27
CA PRO A 431 1.56 -22.40 -0.37
C PRO A 431 1.64 -21.60 0.93
N TRP A 432 1.15 -20.36 0.92
CA TRP A 432 1.18 -19.43 2.04
C TRP A 432 -0.11 -19.43 2.88
N LEU A 433 -1.06 -20.33 2.61
CA LEU A 433 -2.37 -20.39 3.30
C LEU A 433 -2.30 -20.46 4.83
N ALA A 434 -1.19 -20.95 5.40
CA ALA A 434 -1.00 -21.06 6.84
C ALA A 434 -0.34 -19.83 7.51
N TYR A 435 0.05 -18.83 6.72
CA TYR A 435 0.74 -17.60 7.15
C TYR A 435 -0.29 -16.48 7.20
N ASP A 436 -0.68 -16.13 8.41
CA ASP A 436 -1.69 -15.12 8.70
C ASP A 436 -1.19 -14.29 9.87
N VAL A 437 -1.30 -12.96 9.76
CA VAL A 437 -0.87 -12.03 10.83
C VAL A 437 -1.69 -12.27 12.10
N GLY A 438 -2.97 -12.61 11.96
CA GLY A 438 -3.89 -12.85 13.07
C GLY A 438 -4.19 -11.56 13.84
N GLU A 439 -4.47 -11.70 15.13
CA GLU A 439 -4.92 -10.61 15.99
C GLU A 439 -3.79 -9.74 16.55
N ILE A 440 -2.55 -9.90 16.11
CA ILE A 440 -1.37 -9.18 16.65
C ILE A 440 -1.18 -7.77 16.06
N SER A 441 -1.85 -7.45 14.94
CA SER A 441 -1.88 -6.12 14.32
C SER A 441 -3.31 -5.59 14.22
N LEU A 442 -3.49 -4.29 14.47
CA LEU A 442 -4.75 -3.59 14.22
C LEU A 442 -5.19 -3.69 12.74
N MET A 443 -4.25 -3.64 11.79
CA MET A 443 -4.53 -3.75 10.35
C MET A 443 -4.77 -5.21 9.91
N ALA A 444 -4.89 -6.13 10.87
CA ALA A 444 -5.29 -7.51 10.68
C ALA A 444 -6.51 -7.84 11.57
N GLY A 445 -6.54 -9.02 12.20
CA GLY A 445 -7.63 -9.40 13.10
C GLY A 445 -7.67 -8.61 14.42
N GLY A 446 -6.69 -7.73 14.66
CA GLY A 446 -6.54 -6.98 15.89
C GLY A 446 -7.63 -5.93 16.16
N SER A 447 -8.36 -5.50 15.12
CA SER A 447 -9.58 -4.69 15.28
C SER A 447 -10.67 -5.43 16.08
N TRP A 448 -10.61 -6.76 16.19
CA TRP A 448 -11.49 -7.58 17.02
C TRP A 448 -10.89 -7.96 18.37
N GLY A 449 -9.77 -7.34 18.75
CA GLY A 449 -9.12 -7.50 20.04
C GLY A 449 -10.11 -7.36 21.20
N ASN A 450 -10.03 -8.27 22.16
CA ASN A 450 -10.89 -8.26 23.34
C ASN A 450 -10.28 -9.01 24.53
N TYR A 451 -10.83 -8.72 25.71
CA TYR A 451 -10.58 -9.49 26.92
C TYR A 451 -11.88 -9.70 27.70
N ILE A 452 -11.89 -10.71 28.58
CA ILE A 452 -12.99 -10.93 29.52
C ILE A 452 -12.69 -10.19 30.82
N ALA A 453 -13.51 -9.21 31.16
CA ALA A 453 -13.38 -8.45 32.41
C ALA A 453 -13.71 -9.32 33.64
N ASP A 454 -13.37 -8.84 34.84
CA ASP A 454 -13.70 -9.51 36.10
C ASP A 454 -15.22 -9.70 36.29
N SER A 455 -16.05 -8.87 35.64
CA SER A 455 -17.51 -9.01 35.59
C SER A 455 -17.98 -10.21 34.77
N GLY A 456 -17.11 -10.78 33.94
CA GLY A 456 -17.42 -11.81 32.95
C GLY A 456 -17.86 -11.26 31.59
N GLU A 457 -17.89 -9.93 31.42
CA GLU A 457 -18.26 -9.27 30.17
C GLU A 457 -17.07 -9.22 29.21
N THR A 458 -17.36 -9.38 27.91
CA THR A 458 -16.38 -9.16 26.84
C THR A 458 -16.19 -7.66 26.64
N VAL A 459 -14.95 -7.20 26.77
CA VAL A 459 -14.56 -5.82 26.49
C VAL A 459 -13.73 -5.83 25.21
N PHE A 460 -14.24 -5.17 24.17
CA PHE A 460 -13.51 -4.94 22.93
C PHE A 460 -12.53 -3.77 23.11
N VAL A 461 -11.30 -3.97 22.65
CA VAL A 461 -10.22 -2.99 22.71
C VAL A 461 -9.34 -3.22 21.48
N PRO A 462 -9.03 -2.19 20.67
CA PRO A 462 -8.11 -2.36 19.55
C PRO A 462 -6.76 -2.76 20.10
N VAL A 463 -6.09 -3.72 19.48
CA VAL A 463 -4.68 -3.98 19.78
C VAL A 463 -3.80 -2.93 19.12
N SER A 464 -2.55 -2.86 19.54
CA SER A 464 -1.59 -1.92 18.98
C SER A 464 -1.32 -2.18 17.50
N PHE A 465 -0.98 -1.13 16.76
CA PHE A 465 -0.35 -1.27 15.45
C PHE A 465 0.93 -2.11 15.57
N ASP A 466 1.23 -2.87 14.52
CA ASP A 466 2.54 -3.47 14.33
C ASP A 466 3.59 -2.38 13.98
N PRO A 467 4.89 -2.68 14.15
CA PRO A 467 5.95 -1.68 13.94
C PRO A 467 6.04 -1.21 12.48
N PHE A 468 5.63 -2.01 11.50
CA PHE A 468 5.58 -1.58 10.10
C PHE A 468 4.55 -0.45 9.94
N CYS A 469 3.33 -0.63 10.45
CA CYS A 469 2.30 0.41 10.43
C CYS A 469 2.72 1.68 11.19
N LEU A 470 3.35 1.52 12.36
CA LEU A 470 3.86 2.65 13.14
C LEU A 470 4.93 3.45 12.38
N GLU A 471 5.81 2.76 11.65
CA GLU A 471 6.85 3.39 10.83
C GLU A 471 6.28 4.07 9.59
N GLN A 472 5.33 3.43 8.88
CA GLN A 472 4.67 4.01 7.71
C GLN A 472 3.97 5.34 8.04
N LEU A 473 3.38 5.46 9.22
CA LEU A 473 2.76 6.70 9.70
C LEU A 473 3.78 7.73 10.25
N GLY A 474 5.06 7.38 10.34
CA GLY A 474 6.11 8.21 10.93
C GLY A 474 5.99 8.36 12.46
N TYR A 475 5.29 7.45 13.13
CA TYR A 475 5.13 7.48 14.59
C TYR A 475 6.41 7.04 15.31
N ILE A 476 7.15 6.13 14.70
CA ILE A 476 8.42 5.61 15.20
C ILE A 476 9.52 5.76 14.14
N GLU A 477 10.76 5.70 14.61
CA GLU A 477 11.95 5.48 13.79
C GLU A 477 12.65 4.26 14.40
N PRO A 478 12.62 3.09 13.75
CA PRO A 478 13.27 1.89 14.29
C PRO A 478 14.78 2.09 14.48
N VAL A 479 15.35 1.43 15.48
CA VAL A 479 16.79 1.48 15.74
C VAL A 479 17.50 0.51 14.79
N GLU A 480 18.36 1.03 13.92
CA GLU A 480 19.18 0.23 13.01
C GLU A 480 20.18 -0.66 13.76
N VAL A 481 20.14 -1.96 13.52
CA VAL A 481 21.12 -2.93 14.01
C VAL A 481 22.23 -3.09 12.99
N ALA A 482 23.32 -2.33 13.19
CA ALA A 482 24.46 -2.29 12.26
C ALA A 482 25.66 -3.17 12.66
N ALA A 483 25.60 -3.83 13.83
CA ALA A 483 26.67 -4.68 14.33
C ALA A 483 26.14 -5.71 15.33
N ASP A 484 26.93 -6.75 15.58
CA ASP A 484 26.68 -7.71 16.64
C ASP A 484 26.53 -7.00 17.99
N GLY A 485 25.56 -7.45 18.78
CA GLY A 485 25.36 -6.88 20.11
C GLY A 485 24.08 -7.32 20.79
N THR A 486 23.95 -6.86 22.03
CA THR A 486 22.72 -6.95 22.80
C THR A 486 22.01 -5.61 22.76
N TYR A 487 20.75 -5.64 22.35
CA TYR A 487 19.88 -4.48 22.17
C TYR A 487 18.64 -4.66 23.03
N ASP A 488 18.11 -3.57 23.57
CA ASP A 488 16.82 -3.63 24.24
C ASP A 488 15.68 -3.34 23.25
N VAL A 489 14.55 -3.98 23.48
CA VAL A 489 13.25 -3.70 22.87
C VAL A 489 12.24 -3.47 23.98
N SER A 490 11.42 -2.43 23.83
CA SER A 490 10.50 -1.99 24.89
C SER A 490 9.08 -1.85 24.38
N THR A 491 8.10 -2.08 25.26
CA THR A 491 6.68 -1.94 24.95
C THR A 491 6.28 -0.47 24.77
N LEU A 492 5.12 -0.22 24.13
CA LEU A 492 4.62 1.14 23.88
C LEU A 492 4.41 1.97 25.16
N TRP A 493 4.19 1.30 26.29
CA TRP A 493 3.93 1.92 27.59
C TRP A 493 5.12 1.82 28.56
N SER A 494 6.31 1.44 28.08
CA SER A 494 7.49 1.44 28.93
C SER A 494 7.86 2.88 29.32
N ASP A 495 8.29 3.08 30.57
CA ASP A 495 8.79 4.37 31.05
C ASP A 495 10.05 4.84 30.28
N GLU A 496 10.73 3.92 29.58
CA GLU A 496 11.88 4.23 28.71
C GLU A 496 11.47 4.65 27.27
N GLY A 497 10.17 4.66 26.98
CA GLY A 497 9.61 4.85 25.64
C GLY A 497 9.65 3.57 24.79
N TYR A 498 8.86 3.53 23.71
CA TYR A 498 8.86 2.42 22.77
C TYR A 498 10.18 2.32 21.99
N ARG A 499 10.69 1.10 21.84
CA ARG A 499 11.91 0.82 21.08
C ARG A 499 11.71 -0.43 20.25
N CYS A 500 11.67 -0.22 18.93
CA CYS A 500 11.70 -1.26 17.92
C CYS A 500 13.07 -1.28 17.23
N LEU A 501 13.56 -2.45 16.84
CA LEU A 501 14.80 -2.58 16.08
C LEU A 501 14.49 -2.89 14.61
N ARG A 502 15.32 -2.40 13.71
CA ARG A 502 15.41 -2.88 12.32
C ARG A 502 16.69 -3.69 12.15
N VAL A 503 16.53 -4.95 11.75
CA VAL A 503 17.65 -5.87 11.49
C VAL A 503 17.71 -6.14 9.98
N PRO A 504 18.77 -5.72 9.28
CA PRO A 504 18.87 -5.90 7.85
C PRO A 504 19.13 -7.37 7.49
N THR A 505 18.63 -7.82 6.34
CA THR A 505 19.06 -9.09 5.72
C THR A 505 20.03 -8.85 4.56
N SER A 506 20.52 -9.92 3.94
CA SER A 506 21.39 -9.85 2.76
C SER A 506 20.64 -9.57 1.45
N THR A 507 19.31 -9.74 1.41
CA THR A 507 18.51 -9.38 0.21
C THR A 507 17.99 -7.96 0.36
N GLU A 508 18.27 -7.15 -0.66
CA GLU A 508 17.77 -5.78 -0.73
C GLU A 508 16.24 -5.73 -0.63
N GLY A 509 15.73 -4.83 0.21
CA GLY A 509 14.29 -4.68 0.44
C GLY A 509 13.67 -5.65 1.44
N GLU A 510 14.42 -6.64 1.94
CA GLU A 510 13.98 -7.51 3.04
C GLU A 510 14.67 -7.15 4.37
N TYR A 511 13.93 -7.17 5.47
CA TYR A 511 14.44 -6.86 6.81
C TYR A 511 13.51 -7.41 7.91
N TYR A 512 14.01 -7.45 9.14
CA TYR A 512 13.20 -7.76 10.31
C TYR A 512 12.94 -6.53 11.17
N LEU A 513 11.69 -6.35 11.62
CA LEU A 513 11.35 -5.44 12.71
C LEU A 513 11.16 -6.24 14.00
N VAL A 514 11.84 -5.84 15.08
CA VAL A 514 11.81 -6.56 16.37
C VAL A 514 11.19 -5.66 17.42
N GLU A 515 10.11 -6.11 18.04
CA GLU A 515 9.39 -5.35 19.06
C GLU A 515 9.09 -6.19 20.31
N ASN A 516 8.66 -5.54 21.39
CA ASN A 516 8.21 -6.19 22.61
C ASN A 516 6.72 -5.92 22.86
N ARG A 517 5.91 -6.98 23.00
CA ARG A 517 4.46 -6.90 23.19
C ARG A 517 4.05 -7.66 24.47
N GLN A 518 3.33 -7.00 25.38
CA GLN A 518 2.76 -7.64 26.58
C GLN A 518 1.26 -7.36 26.68
N TYR A 519 0.53 -8.12 27.49
CA TYR A 519 -0.94 -7.99 27.62
C TYR A 519 -1.39 -6.79 28.48
N GLU A 520 -0.85 -5.60 28.19
CA GLU A 520 -1.13 -4.36 28.91
C GLU A 520 -1.59 -3.27 27.93
N SER A 521 -2.13 -2.16 28.45
CA SER A 521 -2.73 -1.10 27.63
C SER A 521 -3.71 -1.64 26.58
N PHE A 522 -3.53 -1.27 25.30
CA PHE A 522 -4.36 -1.70 24.17
C PHE A 522 -4.14 -3.18 23.81
N ASP A 523 -2.95 -3.71 24.07
CA ASP A 523 -2.64 -5.13 23.87
C ASP A 523 -3.28 -6.07 24.90
N ARG A 524 -4.03 -5.53 25.88
CA ARG A 524 -5.01 -6.33 26.62
C ARG A 524 -5.99 -7.02 25.67
N GLY A 525 -6.29 -6.42 24.51
CA GLY A 525 -7.09 -7.02 23.44
C GLY A 525 -6.55 -8.34 22.89
N LEU A 526 -5.26 -8.63 23.06
CA LEU A 526 -4.65 -9.91 22.66
C LEU A 526 -5.03 -11.09 23.58
N THR A 527 -5.60 -10.80 24.76
CA THR A 527 -5.83 -11.82 25.81
C THR A 527 -6.75 -12.94 25.35
N SER A 528 -7.85 -12.63 24.66
CA SER A 528 -8.82 -13.64 24.24
C SER A 528 -8.30 -14.54 23.10
N SER A 529 -7.35 -14.07 22.29
CA SER A 529 -6.77 -14.86 21.19
C SER A 529 -5.56 -15.68 21.65
N TYR A 530 -4.68 -15.09 22.45
CA TYR A 530 -3.38 -15.68 22.76
C TYR A 530 -3.22 -16.16 24.22
N ARG A 531 -4.09 -15.72 25.14
CA ARG A 531 -4.05 -16.09 26.58
C ARG A 531 -5.41 -16.61 27.08
N ALA A 532 -6.22 -17.19 26.19
CA ALA A 532 -7.52 -17.73 26.59
C ALA A 532 -7.36 -18.90 27.57
N GLU A 533 -7.99 -18.82 28.74
CA GLU A 533 -7.86 -19.84 29.80
C GLU A 533 -8.27 -21.26 29.33
N ARG A 534 -9.18 -21.36 28.35
CA ARG A 534 -9.59 -22.64 27.73
C ARG A 534 -8.45 -23.35 26.98
N HIS A 535 -7.36 -22.64 26.67
CA HIS A 535 -6.19 -23.12 25.95
C HIS A 535 -4.96 -23.30 26.85
N LYS A 536 -5.04 -23.06 28.16
CA LYS A 536 -3.89 -23.07 29.08
C LYS A 536 -3.00 -24.32 29.00
N ASP A 537 -3.61 -25.49 28.80
CA ASP A 537 -2.89 -26.76 28.69
C ASP A 537 -2.38 -27.07 27.25
N LYS A 538 -2.51 -26.13 26.31
CA LYS A 538 -2.19 -26.28 24.89
C LYS A 538 -1.16 -25.22 24.48
N PRO A 539 0.15 -25.52 24.54
CA PRO A 539 1.21 -24.53 24.29
C PRO A 539 1.16 -23.91 22.90
N GLN A 540 0.60 -24.62 21.91
CA GLN A 540 0.43 -24.11 20.55
C GLN A 540 -0.67 -23.04 20.41
N TYR A 541 -1.53 -22.85 21.42
CA TYR A 541 -2.62 -21.86 21.41
C TYR A 541 -2.59 -20.93 22.63
N TYR A 542 -1.54 -21.00 23.46
CA TYR A 542 -1.49 -20.29 24.73
C TYR A 542 -0.12 -19.69 25.01
N ASN A 543 -0.12 -18.41 25.37
CA ASN A 543 1.01 -17.67 25.87
C ASN A 543 0.57 -16.89 27.14
N GLU A 544 1.21 -17.20 28.27
CA GLU A 544 0.89 -16.61 29.57
C GLU A 544 1.35 -15.14 29.71
N THR A 545 2.39 -14.73 29.00
CA THR A 545 3.21 -13.57 29.38
C THR A 545 3.19 -12.42 28.37
N GLY A 546 3.21 -12.71 27.07
CA GLY A 546 3.69 -11.83 26.01
C GLY A 546 5.15 -12.15 25.67
N GLY A 547 5.83 -11.25 24.97
CA GLY A 547 7.25 -11.39 24.61
C GLY A 547 7.65 -10.60 23.37
N VAL A 548 8.83 -10.92 22.87
CA VAL A 548 9.38 -10.35 21.64
C VAL A 548 8.59 -10.87 20.44
N VAL A 549 8.17 -9.98 19.54
CA VAL A 549 7.60 -10.32 18.24
C VAL A 549 8.60 -9.87 17.17
N ILE A 550 8.85 -10.73 16.20
CA ILE A 550 9.76 -10.47 15.09
C ILE A 550 8.92 -10.46 13.83
N TRP A 551 8.98 -9.39 13.05
CA TRP A 551 8.23 -9.20 11.81
C TRP A 551 9.20 -9.29 10.65
N HIS A 552 8.94 -10.15 9.67
CA HIS A 552 9.62 -10.15 8.39
C HIS A 552 8.90 -9.17 7.45
N ILE A 553 9.65 -8.24 6.87
CA ILE A 553 9.16 -7.27 5.89
C ILE A 553 9.83 -7.54 4.55
N ASP A 554 9.02 -7.69 3.50
CA ASP A 554 9.43 -7.71 2.10
C ASP A 554 8.87 -6.45 1.43
N GLN A 555 9.70 -5.41 1.35
CA GLN A 555 9.31 -4.11 0.83
C GLN A 555 8.90 -4.20 -0.65
N GLY A 556 9.49 -5.10 -1.43
CA GLY A 556 9.12 -5.29 -2.83
C GLY A 556 7.68 -5.78 -2.99
N ILE A 557 7.20 -6.63 -2.08
CA ILE A 557 5.78 -7.03 -2.04
C ILE A 557 4.91 -5.88 -1.52
N VAL A 558 5.34 -5.18 -0.46
CA VAL A 558 4.59 -4.01 0.07
C VAL A 558 4.37 -2.97 -1.02
N ASP A 559 5.40 -2.61 -1.78
CA ASP A 559 5.30 -1.60 -2.84
C ASP A 559 4.40 -2.08 -3.98
N ALA A 560 4.47 -3.37 -4.34
CA ALA A 560 3.68 -3.94 -5.43
C ALA A 560 2.20 -4.21 -5.07
N ARG A 561 1.87 -4.30 -3.78
CA ARG A 561 0.57 -4.80 -3.28
C ARG A 561 -0.08 -3.93 -2.20
N GLY A 562 0.57 -2.83 -1.81
CA GLY A 562 0.07 -1.87 -0.84
C GLY A 562 -1.12 -1.06 -1.36
N THR A 563 -1.57 -0.08 -0.60
CA THR A 563 -2.69 0.82 -0.96
C THR A 563 -2.40 1.66 -2.22
N THR A 564 -1.13 1.85 -2.57
CA THR A 564 -0.67 2.64 -3.72
C THR A 564 -0.17 1.77 -4.87
N ALA A 565 -0.52 0.48 -4.93
CA ALA A 565 -0.05 -0.42 -5.97
C ALA A 565 -0.34 0.13 -7.38
N ASP A 566 0.65 0.02 -8.28
CA ASP A 566 0.53 0.47 -9.67
C ASP A 566 -0.62 -0.21 -10.43
N ASP A 567 -0.92 -1.46 -10.09
CA ASP A 567 -2.13 -2.16 -10.51
C ASP A 567 -3.17 -2.08 -9.38
N PRO A 568 -4.25 -1.30 -9.54
CA PRO A 568 -5.29 -1.18 -8.53
C PRO A 568 -5.94 -2.52 -8.15
N LEU A 569 -5.91 -3.53 -9.04
CA LEU A 569 -6.41 -4.88 -8.73
C LEU A 569 -5.55 -5.64 -7.71
N LEU A 570 -4.30 -5.21 -7.54
CA LEU A 570 -3.35 -5.73 -6.58
C LEU A 570 -3.26 -4.85 -5.34
N GLY A 571 -3.93 -3.68 -5.34
CA GLY A 571 -3.96 -2.78 -4.22
C GLY A 571 -4.55 -3.46 -2.99
N ASN A 572 -3.95 -3.21 -1.83
CA ASN A 572 -4.41 -3.73 -0.54
C ASN A 572 -4.39 -5.28 -0.45
N THR A 573 -3.45 -5.94 -1.13
CA THR A 573 -3.30 -7.41 -1.12
C THR A 573 -1.96 -7.87 -0.55
N VAL A 574 -1.35 -7.08 0.34
CA VAL A 574 0.03 -7.29 0.87
C VAL A 574 0.28 -8.71 1.40
N ASN A 575 -0.74 -9.37 1.96
CA ASN A 575 -0.63 -10.69 2.56
C ASN A 575 -1.64 -11.70 2.00
N THR A 576 -2.14 -11.51 0.77
CA THR A 576 -3.00 -12.53 0.15
C THR A 576 -2.20 -13.80 -0.16
N VAL A 577 -2.87 -14.95 -0.09
CA VAL A 577 -2.20 -16.26 -0.07
C VAL A 577 -1.67 -16.74 -1.44
N ASP A 578 -1.88 -15.97 -2.51
CA ASP A 578 -1.39 -16.24 -3.87
C ASP A 578 0.10 -15.91 -4.06
N HIS A 579 0.71 -15.20 -3.12
CA HIS A 579 2.13 -14.88 -3.11
C HIS A 579 2.73 -14.98 -1.70
N ARG A 580 4.05 -14.78 -1.60
CA ARG A 580 4.74 -14.69 -0.31
C ARG A 580 4.32 -13.41 0.42
N PRO A 581 4.17 -13.41 1.75
CA PRO A 581 3.73 -12.22 2.49
C PRO A 581 4.63 -11.00 2.31
N GLY A 582 4.06 -9.80 2.38
CA GLY A 582 4.84 -8.56 2.48
C GLY A 582 5.20 -8.20 3.91
N VAL A 583 4.28 -8.43 4.86
CA VAL A 583 4.45 -8.06 6.28
C VAL A 583 3.93 -9.20 7.14
N MET A 584 4.82 -9.95 7.80
CA MET A 584 4.41 -11.18 8.49
C MET A 584 5.24 -11.44 9.75
N PRO A 585 4.63 -11.79 10.90
CA PRO A 585 5.41 -12.27 12.03
C PRO A 585 6.15 -13.56 11.72
N VAL A 586 7.35 -13.69 12.27
CA VAL A 586 8.10 -14.95 12.31
C VAL A 586 7.42 -15.86 13.32
N TYR A 587 6.99 -17.04 12.88
CA TYR A 587 6.32 -18.02 13.73
C TYR A 587 7.21 -19.23 14.00
N PRO A 588 7.03 -19.89 15.17
CA PRO A 588 7.58 -21.22 15.36
C PRO A 588 6.99 -22.20 14.34
N GLU A 589 7.86 -22.97 13.69
CA GLU A 589 7.53 -24.01 12.73
C GLU A 589 8.20 -25.31 13.19
N ASN A 590 7.43 -26.27 13.69
CA ASN A 590 7.97 -27.57 14.11
C ASN A 590 6.97 -28.69 13.84
N THR A 591 7.47 -29.91 13.62
CA THR A 591 6.61 -31.04 13.21
C THR A 591 5.73 -31.59 14.34
N GLU A 592 5.94 -31.19 15.60
CA GLU A 592 5.09 -31.61 16.71
C GLU A 592 3.71 -30.94 16.63
N TYR A 593 3.64 -29.73 16.08
CA TYR A 593 2.41 -28.94 15.98
C TYR A 593 2.14 -28.54 14.52
N ARG A 594 0.89 -28.68 14.08
CA ARG A 594 0.44 -28.32 12.71
C ARG A 594 1.31 -28.89 11.56
N ASP A 595 1.89 -30.08 11.74
CA ASP A 595 2.73 -30.75 10.72
C ASP A 595 3.87 -29.87 10.17
N GLY A 596 4.42 -28.96 11.00
CA GLY A 596 5.51 -28.06 10.59
C GLY A 596 5.07 -26.75 9.95
N GLN A 597 3.76 -26.50 9.80
CA GLN A 597 3.25 -25.20 9.36
C GLN A 597 3.43 -24.11 10.43
N ALA A 598 3.38 -22.85 10.01
CA ALA A 598 3.42 -21.70 10.89
C ALA A 598 2.37 -21.78 12.01
N LEU A 599 2.82 -21.57 13.26
CA LEU A 599 1.96 -21.45 14.43
C LEU A 599 1.56 -19.98 14.64
N TYR A 600 0.66 -19.45 13.79
CA TYR A 600 0.23 -18.05 13.86
C TYR A 600 -0.36 -17.64 15.22
N THR A 601 -0.83 -18.61 16.00
CA THR A 601 -1.30 -18.44 17.38
C THR A 601 -0.17 -18.29 18.42
N ARG A 602 1.10 -18.26 18.02
CA ARG A 602 2.27 -18.12 18.91
C ARG A 602 3.34 -17.15 18.34
N PRO A 603 3.03 -15.85 18.15
CA PRO A 603 3.99 -14.86 17.65
C PRO A 603 5.07 -14.46 18.68
N PHE A 604 4.85 -14.71 19.98
CA PHE A 604 5.74 -14.19 21.03
C PHE A 604 6.88 -15.16 21.40
N PHE A 605 8.10 -14.63 21.39
CA PHE A 605 9.34 -15.26 21.82
C PHE A 605 9.79 -14.72 23.18
N ASN A 606 10.18 -15.63 24.06
CA ASN A 606 10.81 -15.40 25.35
C ASN A 606 11.47 -16.71 25.80
N ALA A 607 12.23 -16.71 26.89
CA ALA A 607 12.92 -17.90 27.38
C ALA A 607 12.02 -19.14 27.50
N ASN A 608 10.77 -18.96 27.97
CA ASN A 608 9.81 -20.05 28.11
C ASN A 608 9.27 -20.54 26.76
N ALA A 609 9.00 -19.64 25.81
CA ALA A 609 8.59 -20.01 24.46
C ALA A 609 9.71 -20.76 23.73
N CYS A 610 10.95 -20.29 23.84
CA CYS A 610 12.11 -20.95 23.27
C CYS A 610 12.30 -22.37 23.81
N GLU A 611 12.19 -22.55 25.14
CA GLU A 611 12.23 -23.89 25.75
C GLU A 611 11.07 -24.78 25.25
N THR A 612 9.85 -24.22 25.20
CA THR A 612 8.64 -24.94 24.79
C THR A 612 8.71 -25.46 23.36
N PHE A 613 9.31 -24.68 22.45
CA PHE A 613 9.38 -25.01 21.02
C PHE A 613 10.75 -25.56 20.60
N GLY A 614 11.64 -25.88 21.55
CA GLY A 614 12.90 -26.56 21.28
C GLY A 614 13.96 -25.68 20.60
N MET A 615 13.94 -24.37 20.83
CA MET A 615 14.92 -23.41 20.30
C MET A 615 16.19 -23.44 21.16
N GLU A 616 17.20 -24.18 20.70
CA GLU A 616 18.48 -24.32 21.40
C GLU A 616 19.16 -22.95 21.58
N GLY A 617 19.66 -22.68 22.79
CA GLY A 617 20.30 -21.39 23.11
C GLY A 617 19.37 -20.19 23.09
N ASN A 618 18.05 -20.38 23.07
CA ASN A 618 17.04 -19.35 22.87
C ASN A 618 17.15 -18.63 21.52
N VAL A 619 17.73 -19.28 20.51
CA VAL A 619 17.88 -18.73 19.15
C VAL A 619 16.59 -18.93 18.36
N VAL A 620 16.04 -17.85 17.83
CA VAL A 620 14.85 -17.88 16.97
C VAL A 620 15.29 -18.11 15.52
N PRO A 621 14.74 -19.11 14.81
CA PRO A 621 15.04 -19.30 13.39
C PRO A 621 14.54 -18.11 12.55
N LEU A 622 15.45 -17.44 11.85
CA LEU A 622 15.15 -16.33 10.96
C LEU A 622 15.34 -16.76 9.51
N LEU A 623 14.24 -17.18 8.90
CA LEU A 623 14.19 -17.53 7.49
C LEU A 623 13.81 -16.31 6.66
N GLN A 624 14.47 -16.20 5.51
CA GLN A 624 14.33 -15.11 4.56
C GLN A 624 13.59 -15.59 3.31
N TYR A 625 12.84 -14.69 2.67
CA TYR A 625 12.03 -15.04 1.52
C TYR A 625 12.87 -15.13 0.25
N ASP A 626 13.75 -14.17 0.00
CA ASP A 626 14.69 -14.17 -1.13
C ASP A 626 14.00 -14.49 -2.47
N GLY A 627 12.85 -13.85 -2.71
CA GLY A 627 12.04 -14.03 -3.91
C GLY A 627 11.38 -15.41 -4.07
N CYS A 628 11.34 -16.23 -3.02
CA CYS A 628 10.79 -17.59 -3.10
C CYS A 628 9.28 -17.62 -3.36
N ASN A 629 8.79 -18.71 -3.96
CA ASN A 629 7.35 -18.85 -4.24
C ASN A 629 6.64 -19.68 -3.17
N THR A 630 7.38 -20.47 -2.39
CA THR A 630 6.83 -21.35 -1.36
C THR A 630 7.58 -21.23 -0.04
N PRO A 631 6.94 -21.46 1.12
CA PRO A 631 7.62 -21.35 2.41
C PRO A 631 8.82 -22.28 2.60
N ALA A 632 8.84 -23.42 1.89
CA ALA A 632 9.91 -24.41 1.96
C ALA A 632 11.19 -24.01 1.19
N GLU A 633 11.08 -23.01 0.31
CA GLU A 633 12.19 -22.46 -0.47
C GLU A 633 12.90 -21.30 0.24
N ARG A 634 12.34 -20.81 1.37
CA ARG A 634 12.98 -19.80 2.20
C ARG A 634 14.37 -20.24 2.63
N VAL A 635 15.30 -19.29 2.65
CA VAL A 635 16.71 -19.51 2.99
C VAL A 635 16.99 -19.05 4.41
N ASP A 636 18.06 -19.55 5.01
CA ASP A 636 18.54 -19.03 6.29
C ASP A 636 19.11 -17.63 6.07
N SER A 637 18.66 -16.64 6.85
CA SER A 637 19.18 -15.27 6.78
C SER A 637 20.64 -15.16 7.25
N GLY A 638 21.15 -16.16 7.96
CA GLY A 638 22.47 -16.13 8.61
C GLY A 638 22.52 -15.25 9.86
N ILE A 639 21.42 -14.57 10.20
CA ILE A 639 21.28 -13.76 11.42
C ILE A 639 20.95 -14.68 12.58
N VAL A 640 21.70 -14.56 13.67
CA VAL A 640 21.42 -15.25 14.93
C VAL A 640 20.77 -14.26 15.88
N LEU A 641 19.46 -14.37 16.08
CA LEU A 641 18.72 -13.60 17.08
C LEU A 641 18.32 -14.49 18.24
N SER A 642 18.69 -14.10 19.47
CA SER A 642 18.35 -14.84 20.69
C SER A 642 17.58 -14.00 21.71
N VAL A 643 16.59 -14.62 22.35
CA VAL A 643 15.69 -13.98 23.34
C VAL A 643 15.79 -14.73 24.68
N GLY A 644 16.69 -14.26 25.55
CA GLY A 644 16.96 -14.91 26.84
C GLY A 644 16.06 -14.50 28.00
N ASP A 645 15.30 -13.42 27.85
CA ASP A 645 14.46 -12.88 28.91
C ASP A 645 13.12 -13.62 29.02
N ALA A 646 12.60 -13.71 30.24
CA ALA A 646 11.34 -14.41 30.50
C ALA A 646 10.11 -13.54 30.20
N VAL A 647 10.07 -12.32 30.73
CA VAL A 647 9.04 -11.30 30.49
C VAL A 647 9.47 -10.01 31.18
N ALA A 648 9.33 -8.88 30.50
CA ALA A 648 9.49 -7.54 31.03
C ALA A 648 8.92 -6.52 30.02
N ASP A 649 8.64 -5.30 30.47
CA ASP A 649 8.29 -4.18 29.59
C ASP A 649 9.49 -3.76 28.72
N VAL A 650 10.73 -3.95 29.22
CA VAL A 650 11.98 -3.87 28.45
C VAL A 650 12.64 -5.24 28.44
N MET A 651 12.85 -5.81 27.25
CA MET A 651 13.53 -7.10 27.07
C MET A 651 14.79 -6.93 26.23
N SER A 652 15.83 -7.69 26.54
CA SER A 652 17.07 -7.71 25.75
C SER A 652 17.06 -8.83 24.71
N VAL A 653 17.44 -8.48 23.48
CA VAL A 653 17.69 -9.39 22.36
C VAL A 653 19.16 -9.33 21.97
N THR A 654 19.79 -10.48 21.75
CA THR A 654 21.17 -10.51 21.21
C THR A 654 21.09 -10.88 19.75
N VAL A 655 21.71 -10.06 18.90
CA VAL A 655 21.77 -10.22 17.45
C VAL A 655 23.23 -10.37 17.07
N ASP A 656 23.56 -11.48 16.41
CA ASP A 656 24.80 -11.64 15.65
C ASP A 656 24.42 -11.60 14.17
N LEU A 657 24.96 -10.62 13.44
CA LEU A 657 24.72 -10.50 12.01
C LEU A 657 25.58 -11.52 11.27
N PRO A 658 25.15 -12.00 10.09
CA PRO A 658 26.04 -12.79 9.24
C PRO A 658 27.32 -11.98 9.00
N GLU A 659 28.47 -12.66 8.96
CA GLU A 659 29.66 -12.01 8.43
C GLU A 659 29.26 -11.42 7.08
N PRO A 660 29.49 -10.11 6.82
CA PRO A 660 29.04 -9.48 5.60
C PRO A 660 29.47 -10.38 4.45
N ASP A 661 28.49 -10.81 3.64
CA ASP A 661 28.73 -11.75 2.56
C ASP A 661 30.04 -11.35 1.90
N GLN A 662 31.08 -12.18 2.04
CA GLN A 662 32.10 -12.14 1.02
C GLN A 662 31.35 -12.59 -0.22
N PRO A 663 31.08 -11.69 -1.19
CA PRO A 663 30.38 -12.09 -2.39
C PRO A 663 31.10 -13.32 -2.91
N GLY A 664 30.35 -14.41 -3.13
CA GLY A 664 30.90 -15.70 -3.49
C GLY A 664 31.84 -15.56 -4.68
N GLY A 665 33.15 -15.52 -4.38
CA GLY A 665 34.19 -15.08 -5.30
C GLY A 665 34.75 -13.72 -4.90
N GLY A 666 35.64 -13.69 -3.90
CA GLY A 666 36.37 -12.46 -3.54
C GLY A 666 37.02 -11.79 -4.75
N TYR A 667 37.32 -10.50 -4.68
CA TYR A 667 37.83 -9.76 -5.82
C TYR A 667 39.16 -10.33 -6.37
N GLU A 668 39.29 -10.38 -7.70
CA GLU A 668 40.53 -10.73 -8.37
C GLU A 668 41.03 -9.58 -9.24
N GLU A 669 42.35 -9.48 -9.40
CA GLU A 669 42.95 -8.54 -10.33
C GLU A 669 42.65 -8.98 -11.76
N SER A 670 41.85 -8.18 -12.48
CA SER A 670 41.53 -8.39 -13.88
C SER A 670 41.81 -7.12 -14.70
N SER A 671 41.87 -7.26 -16.01
CA SER A 671 42.08 -6.14 -16.94
C SER A 671 41.14 -6.26 -18.12
N HIS A 672 40.38 -5.19 -18.36
CA HIS A 672 39.36 -5.11 -19.39
C HIS A 672 39.78 -4.10 -20.45
N VAL A 673 39.69 -4.51 -21.71
CA VAL A 673 40.25 -3.76 -22.84
C VAL A 673 39.16 -3.50 -23.86
N GLY A 674 39.09 -2.27 -24.34
CA GLY A 674 38.22 -1.83 -25.43
C GLY A 674 38.97 -0.92 -26.40
N GLU A 675 38.31 -0.55 -27.48
CA GLU A 675 38.86 0.37 -28.48
C GLU A 675 37.84 1.46 -28.81
N ILE A 676 38.28 2.71 -28.80
CA ILE A 676 37.47 3.86 -29.18
C ILE A 676 38.33 4.86 -29.93
N ALA A 677 37.79 5.39 -31.04
CA ALA A 677 38.48 6.35 -31.90
C ALA A 677 39.92 5.92 -32.32
N GLY A 678 40.14 4.62 -32.51
CA GLY A 678 41.46 4.06 -32.88
C GLY A 678 42.48 4.01 -31.75
N SER A 679 42.06 4.26 -30.51
CA SER A 679 42.88 4.12 -29.30
C SER A 679 42.38 2.94 -28.47
N ARG A 680 43.31 2.08 -28.04
CA ARG A 680 43.07 1.02 -27.06
C ARG A 680 42.95 1.64 -25.67
N VAL A 681 41.85 1.34 -24.98
CA VAL A 681 41.63 1.70 -23.57
C VAL A 681 41.69 0.44 -22.73
N GLU A 682 42.38 0.50 -21.61
CA GLU A 682 42.53 -0.62 -20.68
C GLU A 682 42.25 -0.13 -19.25
N VAL A 683 41.35 -0.85 -18.57
CA VAL A 683 41.03 -0.64 -17.16
C VAL A 683 41.41 -1.88 -16.39
N SER A 684 42.27 -1.74 -15.38
CA SER A 684 42.70 -2.83 -14.52
C SER A 684 42.46 -2.51 -13.05
N GLY A 685 42.06 -3.51 -12.28
CA GLY A 685 41.83 -3.39 -10.85
C GLY A 685 41.20 -4.64 -10.26
N SER A 686 40.76 -4.56 -9.02
CA SER A 686 40.12 -5.66 -8.32
C SER A 686 38.63 -5.67 -8.62
N PHE A 687 38.16 -6.69 -9.35
CA PHE A 687 36.77 -6.88 -9.76
C PHE A 687 36.23 -8.24 -9.25
N PRO A 688 34.90 -8.44 -9.17
CA PRO A 688 34.30 -9.68 -8.67
C PRO A 688 34.84 -10.91 -9.42
N ALA A 689 35.39 -11.90 -8.70
CA ALA A 689 36.00 -13.06 -9.34
C ALA A 689 34.96 -13.94 -10.02
N GLY A 690 35.27 -14.38 -11.25
CA GLY A 690 34.38 -15.23 -12.04
C GLY A 690 33.20 -14.50 -12.71
N ALA A 691 33.08 -13.18 -12.56
CA ALA A 691 32.10 -12.40 -13.31
C ALA A 691 32.51 -12.25 -14.79
N GLU A 692 31.54 -12.36 -15.71
CA GLU A 692 31.77 -12.06 -17.12
C GLU A 692 31.68 -10.54 -17.33
N LEU A 693 32.81 -9.85 -17.21
CA LEU A 693 32.87 -8.39 -17.31
C LEU A 693 33.44 -7.91 -18.66
N SER A 694 32.96 -6.76 -19.13
CA SER A 694 33.43 -6.12 -20.36
C SER A 694 33.65 -4.61 -20.18
N LEU A 695 34.51 -4.00 -21.02
CA LEU A 695 34.74 -2.55 -20.99
C LEU A 695 33.75 -1.86 -21.92
N ALA A 696 32.81 -1.10 -21.35
CA ALA A 696 31.92 -0.20 -22.06
C ALA A 696 32.65 1.14 -22.32
N LEU A 697 32.65 1.56 -23.59
CA LEU A 697 33.26 2.81 -24.02
C LEU A 697 32.25 3.63 -24.83
N SER A 698 32.09 4.91 -24.48
CA SER A 698 31.30 5.85 -25.26
C SER A 698 32.07 7.13 -25.55
N ALA A 699 31.68 7.82 -26.63
CA ALA A 699 32.33 9.06 -27.03
C ALA A 699 31.79 10.22 -26.18
N LEU A 700 32.70 11.05 -25.64
CA LEU A 700 32.30 12.24 -24.90
C LEU A 700 31.60 13.25 -25.82
N THR A 701 30.62 13.97 -25.25
CA THR A 701 29.99 15.11 -25.92
C THR A 701 31.00 16.25 -26.10
N ASP A 702 30.70 17.18 -27.02
CA ASP A 702 31.58 18.32 -27.23
C ASP A 702 31.56 19.28 -26.03
N GLU A 703 30.46 19.34 -25.26
CA GLU A 703 30.43 20.05 -23.98
C GLU A 703 31.39 19.43 -22.96
N GLN A 704 31.36 18.11 -22.78
CA GLN A 704 32.26 17.40 -21.86
C GLN A 704 33.73 17.60 -22.24
N LYS A 705 34.08 17.51 -23.53
CA LYS A 705 35.45 17.78 -24.01
C LYS A 705 35.88 19.22 -23.73
N ALA A 706 34.99 20.18 -23.96
CA ALA A 706 35.27 21.60 -23.75
C ALA A 706 35.40 21.95 -22.27
N GLU A 707 34.62 21.30 -21.40
CA GLU A 707 34.73 21.39 -19.94
C GLU A 707 36.10 20.85 -19.48
N MET A 708 36.44 19.63 -19.87
CA MET A 708 37.70 18.99 -19.47
C MET A 708 38.93 19.72 -20.01
N ALA A 709 38.84 20.36 -21.18
CA ALA A 709 39.92 21.19 -21.73
C ALA A 709 40.22 22.46 -20.90
N LYS A 710 39.31 22.87 -20.00
CA LYS A 710 39.51 24.00 -19.06
C LYS A 710 40.18 23.57 -17.75
N ALA A 711 40.43 22.27 -17.55
CA ALA A 711 40.97 21.78 -16.28
C ALA A 711 42.37 22.34 -15.95
N SER A 712 43.13 22.77 -16.96
CA SER A 712 44.41 23.46 -16.78
C SER A 712 44.83 24.27 -18.02
N ASP A 713 45.44 25.44 -17.81
CA ASP A 713 45.98 26.29 -18.88
C ASP A 713 47.19 25.67 -19.62
N GLN A 714 47.74 24.57 -19.07
CA GLN A 714 48.86 23.80 -19.63
C GLN A 714 48.43 22.66 -20.56
N LEU A 715 47.12 22.43 -20.70
CA LEU A 715 46.59 21.46 -21.66
C LEU A 715 46.76 21.98 -23.10
N GLY A 716 47.29 21.12 -23.96
CA GLY A 716 47.44 21.34 -25.40
C GLY A 716 46.26 20.75 -26.18
N ALA A 717 46.53 20.20 -27.37
CA ALA A 717 45.49 19.56 -28.17
C ALA A 717 44.98 18.26 -27.50
N LEU A 718 43.67 17.99 -27.62
CA LEU A 718 43.09 16.70 -27.22
C LEU A 718 43.65 15.58 -28.09
N ILE A 719 44.15 14.52 -27.45
CA ILE A 719 44.70 13.32 -28.10
C ILE A 719 43.60 12.26 -28.24
N VAL A 720 42.97 11.90 -27.12
CA VAL A 720 41.90 10.89 -27.05
C VAL A 720 41.00 11.16 -25.84
N SER A 721 39.73 10.79 -25.91
CA SER A 721 38.79 10.86 -24.79
C SER A 721 37.75 9.75 -24.88
N ALA A 722 37.28 9.26 -23.73
CA ALA A 722 36.20 8.29 -23.66
C ALA A 722 35.49 8.39 -22.30
N ASP A 723 34.20 8.10 -22.29
CA ASP A 723 33.53 7.64 -21.09
C ASP A 723 33.77 6.14 -20.98
N ALA A 724 34.35 5.70 -19.87
CA ALA A 724 34.77 4.32 -19.68
C ALA A 724 34.12 3.77 -18.43
N SER A 725 33.51 2.59 -18.55
CA SER A 725 32.99 1.83 -17.42
C SER A 725 33.23 0.33 -17.63
N VAL A 726 33.47 -0.42 -16.57
CA VAL A 726 33.48 -1.88 -16.60
C VAL A 726 32.08 -2.34 -16.21
N VAL A 727 31.45 -3.14 -17.06
CA VAL A 727 30.05 -3.56 -16.90
C VAL A 727 29.93 -5.08 -16.91
N ASP A 728 28.91 -5.60 -16.23
CA ASP A 728 28.48 -6.99 -16.38
C ASP A 728 28.01 -7.23 -17.82
N ALA A 729 28.51 -8.28 -18.46
CA ALA A 729 28.24 -8.55 -19.87
C ALA A 729 26.79 -9.00 -20.14
N ALA A 730 26.08 -9.49 -19.12
CA ALA A 730 24.69 -9.94 -19.23
C ALA A 730 23.70 -8.81 -18.94
N THR A 731 23.93 -8.00 -17.89
CA THR A 731 23.00 -6.93 -17.48
C THR A 731 23.34 -5.56 -18.07
N GLY A 732 24.61 -5.31 -18.39
CA GLY A 732 25.09 -4.01 -18.83
C GLY A 732 25.25 -2.98 -17.70
N GLU A 733 25.04 -3.40 -16.45
CA GLU A 733 25.21 -2.55 -15.26
C GLU A 733 26.69 -2.40 -14.87
N ASN A 734 27.04 -1.30 -14.22
CA ASN A 734 28.42 -1.05 -13.78
C ASN A 734 28.84 -2.09 -12.74
N ALA A 735 30.01 -2.70 -12.96
CA ALA A 735 30.60 -3.66 -12.05
C ALA A 735 31.15 -2.95 -10.81
N ALA A 736 30.89 -3.53 -9.63
CA ALA A 736 31.56 -3.15 -8.40
C ALA A 736 33.09 -3.38 -8.50
N HIS A 737 33.87 -2.62 -7.74
CA HIS A 737 35.33 -2.81 -7.66
C HIS A 737 35.87 -2.49 -6.27
N GLU A 738 37.01 -3.07 -5.92
CA GLU A 738 37.74 -2.78 -4.69
C GLU A 738 39.08 -2.08 -4.98
N GLY A 739 39.41 -1.10 -4.14
CA GLY A 739 40.66 -0.35 -4.25
C GLY A 739 40.72 0.60 -5.44
N LYS A 740 41.92 1.07 -5.76
CA LYS A 740 42.15 2.00 -6.86
C LYS A 740 42.20 1.26 -8.19
N LEU A 741 41.61 1.85 -9.22
CA LEU A 741 41.66 1.37 -10.60
C LEU A 741 42.79 2.06 -11.36
N SER A 742 43.36 1.38 -12.36
CA SER A 742 44.31 1.95 -13.31
C SER A 742 43.67 2.02 -14.69
N VAL A 743 43.51 3.24 -15.21
CA VAL A 743 42.91 3.53 -16.51
C VAL A 743 44.01 3.98 -17.47
N SER A 744 44.15 3.29 -18.59
CA SER A 744 45.23 3.50 -19.56
C SER A 744 44.70 3.72 -20.97
N PHE A 745 45.19 4.76 -21.63
CA PHE A 745 44.89 5.07 -23.03
C PHE A 745 46.12 4.89 -23.90
N SER A 746 46.00 4.17 -25.01
CA SER A 746 47.04 4.14 -26.01
C SER A 746 47.14 5.47 -26.74
N VAL A 747 48.34 6.00 -26.86
CA VAL A 747 48.64 7.22 -27.59
C VAL A 747 49.64 6.93 -28.72
N ASP A 748 49.74 7.85 -29.68
CA ASP A 748 50.66 7.70 -30.81
C ASP A 748 52.12 7.58 -30.35
N LYS A 749 52.93 6.78 -31.07
CA LYS A 749 54.35 6.54 -30.75
C LYS A 749 55.19 7.81 -30.65
N ARG A 750 54.74 8.93 -31.25
CA ARG A 750 55.42 10.22 -31.12
C ARG A 750 55.46 10.76 -29.68
N TYR A 751 54.58 10.28 -28.81
CA TYR A 751 54.55 10.67 -27.40
C TYR A 751 55.35 9.73 -26.50
N GLU A 752 55.94 8.66 -27.02
CA GLU A 752 56.72 7.71 -26.20
C GLU A 752 57.84 8.42 -25.43
N GLY A 753 57.85 8.27 -24.10
CA GLY A 753 58.81 8.93 -23.21
C GLY A 753 58.56 10.42 -22.97
N GLU A 754 57.54 11.01 -23.60
CA GLU A 754 57.07 12.37 -23.32
C GLU A 754 56.00 12.37 -22.22
N SER A 755 55.72 13.55 -21.66
CA SER A 755 54.61 13.72 -20.72
C SER A 755 53.35 14.23 -21.41
N VAL A 756 52.22 13.61 -21.10
CA VAL A 756 50.87 14.06 -21.48
C VAL A 756 50.07 14.38 -20.22
N TRP A 757 48.92 15.04 -20.39
CA TRP A 757 47.99 15.29 -19.30
C TRP A 757 46.77 14.38 -19.43
N MET A 758 46.43 13.68 -18.36
CA MET A 758 45.15 13.00 -18.23
C MET A 758 44.22 13.83 -17.36
N VAL A 759 42.97 13.92 -17.77
CA VAL A 759 41.88 14.59 -17.07
C VAL A 759 40.77 13.58 -16.84
N HIS A 760 40.28 13.48 -15.61
CA HIS A 760 39.16 12.64 -15.19
C HIS A 760 38.05 13.55 -14.66
N ARG A 761 36.85 13.45 -15.21
CA ARG A 761 35.67 14.21 -14.76
C ARG A 761 34.80 13.28 -13.93
N LYS A 762 34.87 13.46 -12.61
CA LYS A 762 34.17 12.66 -11.60
C LYS A 762 32.66 12.75 -11.75
N ALA A 763 31.95 11.80 -11.15
CA ALA A 763 30.49 11.75 -11.14
C ALA A 763 29.87 13.02 -10.52
N ASP A 764 30.53 13.61 -9.51
CA ASP A 764 30.14 14.88 -8.88
C ASP A 764 30.41 16.14 -9.73
N GLY A 765 31.01 15.97 -10.92
CA GLY A 765 31.37 17.03 -11.85
C GLY A 765 32.74 17.66 -11.60
N SER A 766 33.48 17.24 -10.58
CA SER A 766 34.83 17.75 -10.33
C SER A 766 35.86 17.19 -11.33
N LEU A 767 36.90 17.99 -11.63
CA LEU A 767 37.95 17.62 -12.59
C LEU A 767 39.26 17.31 -11.87
N GLU A 768 39.73 16.07 -12.01
CA GLU A 768 41.03 15.63 -11.55
C GLU A 768 42.02 15.60 -12.71
N THR A 769 43.23 16.13 -12.52
CA THR A 769 44.25 16.18 -13.57
C THR A 769 45.55 15.54 -13.10
N ALA A 770 46.17 14.75 -13.98
CA ALA A 770 47.45 14.11 -13.74
C ALA A 770 48.38 14.31 -14.94
N LYS A 771 49.60 14.77 -14.67
CA LYS A 771 50.67 14.76 -15.65
C LYS A 771 51.36 13.40 -15.62
N VAL A 772 51.29 12.66 -16.72
CA VAL A 772 51.75 11.27 -16.79
C VAL A 772 52.77 11.11 -17.91
N ALA A 773 53.82 10.32 -17.66
CA ALA A 773 54.75 9.93 -18.70
C ALA A 773 54.12 8.82 -19.55
N VAL A 774 54.31 8.88 -20.86
CA VAL A 774 53.86 7.82 -21.75
C VAL A 774 54.91 6.72 -21.77
N GLU A 775 54.52 5.53 -21.31
CA GLU A 775 55.37 4.35 -21.27
C GLU A 775 54.74 3.22 -22.07
N ASN A 776 55.50 2.61 -22.98
CA ASN A 776 55.02 1.54 -23.86
C ASN A 776 53.79 1.94 -24.70
N GLY A 777 53.70 3.22 -25.07
CA GLY A 777 52.61 3.81 -25.83
C GLY A 777 51.33 4.04 -25.02
N LEU A 778 51.36 3.93 -23.69
CA LEU A 778 50.21 4.12 -22.82
C LEU A 778 50.38 5.36 -21.92
N ALA A 779 49.31 6.15 -21.81
CA ALA A 779 49.14 7.14 -20.76
C ALA A 779 48.20 6.57 -19.71
N SER A 780 48.66 6.47 -18.46
CA SER A 780 47.93 5.77 -17.39
C SER A 780 47.68 6.67 -16.18
N MET A 781 46.48 6.59 -15.63
CA MET A 781 46.04 7.32 -14.44
C MET A 781 45.40 6.35 -13.45
N THR A 782 45.68 6.55 -12.16
CA THR A 782 45.06 5.78 -11.08
C THR A 782 43.88 6.57 -10.51
N VAL A 783 42.71 5.94 -10.37
CA VAL A 783 41.45 6.58 -9.98
C VAL A 783 40.65 5.75 -8.99
N ASP A 784 39.70 6.38 -8.32
CA ASP A 784 38.81 5.75 -7.35
C ASP A 784 37.42 5.41 -7.94
N GLU A 785 37.10 5.90 -9.14
CA GLU A 785 35.86 5.63 -9.85
C GLU A 785 36.08 5.69 -11.38
N LEU A 786 35.17 5.09 -12.15
CA LEU A 786 35.18 5.12 -13.62
C LEU A 786 34.12 6.10 -14.13
N SER A 787 34.57 7.16 -14.79
CA SER A 787 33.73 8.20 -15.39
C SER A 787 34.54 8.94 -16.47
N PRO A 788 34.02 9.92 -17.22
CA PRO A 788 34.69 10.49 -18.39
C PRO A 788 36.19 10.84 -18.24
N PHE A 789 37.01 10.37 -19.20
CA PHE A 789 38.45 10.59 -19.27
C PHE A 789 38.87 11.28 -20.58
N ALA A 790 39.91 12.12 -20.50
CA ALA A 790 40.52 12.76 -21.66
C ALA A 790 42.04 12.89 -21.51
N VAL A 791 42.79 12.67 -22.60
CA VAL A 791 44.24 12.81 -22.67
C VAL A 791 44.59 13.98 -23.58
N PHE A 792 45.41 14.90 -23.11
CA PHE A 792 45.84 16.11 -23.82
C PHE A 792 47.36 16.17 -23.96
N GLU A 793 47.82 16.81 -25.03
CA GLU A 793 49.22 17.19 -25.18
C GLU A 793 49.65 18.14 -24.06
N GLN A 794 50.94 18.15 -23.75
CA GLN A 794 51.50 19.24 -22.95
C GLN A 794 51.69 20.48 -23.83
N LYS A 795 51.09 21.61 -23.45
CA LYS A 795 51.29 22.88 -24.13
C LYS A 795 52.77 23.30 -24.02
N ALA A 796 53.38 23.68 -25.14
CA ALA A 796 54.78 24.10 -25.16
C ALA A 796 55.00 25.31 -24.23
N ALA A 797 55.95 25.20 -23.32
CA ALA A 797 56.35 26.33 -22.48
C ALA A 797 56.90 27.44 -23.39
N GLY A 798 56.33 28.65 -23.30
CA GLY A 798 56.99 29.84 -23.84
C GLY A 798 58.38 30.01 -23.23
N PRO A 799 59.31 30.71 -23.90
CA PRO A 799 60.68 30.88 -23.39
C PRO A 799 60.62 31.43 -21.96
N ALA A 800 61.26 30.70 -21.05
CA ALA A 800 61.36 31.07 -19.64
C ALA A 800 62.12 32.39 -19.53
N ASP A 801 61.53 33.38 -18.84
CA ASP A 801 62.30 34.48 -18.28
C ASP A 801 63.23 33.89 -17.22
N GLU A 802 64.53 33.95 -17.52
CA GLU A 802 65.59 33.74 -16.56
C GLU A 802 65.46 34.79 -15.44
N ASP A 803 65.19 34.37 -14.21
CA ASP A 803 65.93 34.91 -13.08
C ASP A 803 65.91 33.93 -11.90
N GLY A 804 67.11 33.67 -11.39
CA GLY A 804 67.42 32.49 -10.60
C GLY A 804 67.03 32.55 -9.13
N ASN A 805 66.99 31.36 -8.50
CA ASN A 805 67.96 31.00 -7.47
C ASN A 805 67.82 29.50 -7.13
N LYS A 806 68.94 28.87 -6.78
CA LYS A 806 69.02 27.48 -6.32
C LYS A 806 68.80 27.41 -4.78
N PRO A 807 68.72 26.21 -4.17
CA PRO A 807 67.54 25.66 -3.50
C PRO A 807 67.52 25.84 -1.97
N GLY A 808 66.35 25.77 -1.36
CA GLY A 808 66.22 25.63 0.09
C GLY A 808 64.84 25.16 0.55
N GLY A 809 64.77 23.93 1.06
CA GLY A 809 63.90 23.49 2.16
C GLY A 809 62.39 23.34 1.93
N SER A 810 61.88 22.12 2.11
CA SER A 810 60.50 21.84 2.59
C SER A 810 60.33 22.29 4.06
N PRO A 811 59.13 22.27 4.71
CA PRO A 811 57.80 21.79 4.26
C PRO A 811 56.59 22.69 4.70
N SER A 812 55.38 22.15 4.49
CA SER A 812 54.09 22.29 5.21
C SER A 812 52.99 23.26 4.72
N ASP A 813 51.83 22.65 4.46
CA ASP A 813 50.43 22.93 4.85
C ASP A 813 49.74 24.27 4.52
N GLY A 814 48.50 24.15 4.02
CA GLY A 814 47.43 25.08 4.41
C GLY A 814 46.45 25.51 3.33
N ASN A 815 45.27 24.88 3.36
CA ASN A 815 43.96 25.27 2.83
C ASN A 815 43.68 26.75 2.48
N GLY A 816 42.82 26.94 1.49
CA GLY A 816 41.80 28.02 1.53
C GLY A 816 41.48 28.68 0.20
N ALA A 817 40.34 28.27 -0.39
CA ALA A 817 39.56 28.95 -1.43
C ALA A 817 39.08 30.37 -0.99
N PRO A 818 38.19 31.12 -1.69
CA PRO A 818 37.59 30.90 -3.02
C PRO A 818 37.42 32.19 -3.90
N SER A 819 36.82 31.98 -5.09
CA SER A 819 35.66 32.75 -5.61
C SER A 819 35.82 33.99 -6.52
N SER A 820 35.16 33.83 -7.68
CA SER A 820 34.32 34.76 -8.45
C SER A 820 34.95 35.72 -9.46
N GLY A 821 34.66 35.42 -10.73
CA GLY A 821 34.50 36.38 -11.81
C GLY A 821 33.21 36.04 -12.57
N GLU A 822 32.31 37.01 -12.66
CA GLU A 822 31.18 37.13 -13.59
C GLU A 822 31.62 38.08 -14.75
N PRO A 823 30.81 38.31 -15.81
CA PRO A 823 29.93 37.40 -16.55
C PRO A 823 29.90 37.68 -18.09
N ASP A 824 28.91 37.07 -18.75
CA ASP A 824 28.14 37.51 -19.94
C ASP A 824 28.65 37.28 -21.38
N GLY A 825 27.86 36.48 -22.13
CA GLY A 825 26.93 37.10 -23.09
C GLY A 825 26.99 36.68 -24.57
N GLU A 826 25.90 36.02 -24.99
CA GLU A 826 25.22 36.07 -26.31
C GLU A 826 25.58 35.11 -27.49
N GLU A 827 24.51 34.47 -27.93
CA GLU A 827 24.16 33.59 -29.06
C GLU A 827 23.94 34.38 -30.41
N PRO A 828 23.35 33.86 -31.53
CA PRO A 828 23.09 32.47 -32.00
C PRO A 828 23.26 32.25 -33.56
N SER A 829 22.92 31.02 -34.00
CA SER A 829 22.07 30.66 -35.18
C SER A 829 22.71 29.94 -36.38
N GLY A 830 21.99 28.91 -36.90
CA GLY A 830 22.09 28.47 -38.29
C GLY A 830 21.77 26.99 -38.61
N ASP A 831 20.51 26.72 -38.98
CA ASP A 831 19.88 25.48 -39.51
C ASP A 831 20.64 24.70 -40.61
N THR A 832 20.40 23.37 -40.74
CA THR A 832 19.47 22.78 -41.75
C THR A 832 19.43 21.24 -41.77
N GLN A 833 18.21 20.72 -41.94
CA GLN A 833 17.77 19.33 -42.15
C GLN A 833 18.19 18.73 -43.52
N VAL A 834 18.04 17.39 -43.68
CA VAL A 834 17.19 16.71 -44.71
C VAL A 834 17.31 15.16 -44.60
N GLU A 835 16.16 14.47 -44.64
CA GLU A 835 15.90 13.00 -44.64
C GLU A 835 16.13 12.29 -46.03
N PRO A 836 15.48 11.16 -46.45
CA PRO A 836 15.14 9.84 -45.83
C PRO A 836 15.42 8.58 -46.74
N LEU A 837 15.44 7.37 -46.12
CA LEU A 837 14.98 5.99 -46.54
C LEU A 837 15.51 5.36 -47.88
N PRO A 838 15.37 4.02 -48.18
CA PRO A 838 14.53 2.95 -47.56
C PRO A 838 15.14 1.50 -47.44
N GLY A 839 14.48 0.62 -46.67
CA GLY A 839 13.96 -0.67 -47.19
C GLY A 839 14.61 -2.04 -46.84
N LYS A 840 13.79 -2.87 -46.17
CA LYS A 840 13.49 -4.31 -46.39
C LYS A 840 14.36 -5.46 -45.82
N ALA A 841 13.76 -6.11 -44.80
CA ALA A 841 13.27 -7.51 -44.74
C ALA A 841 14.20 -8.71 -45.01
N LEU A 842 14.24 -9.66 -44.06
CA LEU A 842 13.64 -11.02 -44.21
C LEU A 842 13.78 -11.85 -42.92
N ALA A 843 12.64 -12.39 -42.47
CA ALA A 843 12.50 -13.42 -41.44
C ALA A 843 12.40 -14.83 -42.07
N SER A 844 12.72 -15.86 -41.29
CA SER A 844 12.27 -17.26 -41.47
C SER A 844 12.12 -17.89 -40.08
N THR A 845 10.92 -18.01 -39.52
CA THR A 845 9.94 -19.13 -39.60
C THR A 845 10.35 -20.43 -38.92
N GLY A 846 9.54 -20.89 -37.97
CA GLY A 846 9.56 -22.26 -37.43
C GLY A 846 8.58 -22.46 -36.26
N ASP A 847 7.28 -22.56 -36.57
CA ASP A 847 6.14 -22.89 -35.71
C ASP A 847 6.27 -24.18 -34.86
N SER A 848 5.66 -24.17 -33.65
CA SER A 848 4.65 -25.18 -33.26
C SER A 848 3.80 -24.75 -32.03
N ALA A 849 2.62 -24.18 -32.32
CA ALA A 849 1.27 -24.47 -31.81
C ALA A 849 0.99 -24.97 -30.36
N ALA A 850 0.23 -24.12 -29.64
CA ALA A 850 -1.12 -24.36 -29.09
C ALA A 850 -1.40 -25.48 -28.05
N ALA A 851 -1.60 -25.08 -26.79
CA ALA A 851 -2.78 -25.36 -25.91
C ALA A 851 -2.50 -24.73 -24.52
N PRO A 852 -3.39 -23.87 -23.95
CA PRO A 852 -4.57 -24.38 -23.26
C PRO A 852 -5.78 -23.40 -23.26
N ALA A 853 -6.33 -23.03 -24.42
CA ALA A 853 -7.60 -22.25 -24.46
C ALA A 853 -8.86 -23.14 -24.64
N ALA A 854 -8.69 -24.44 -24.93
CA ALA A 854 -9.79 -25.36 -25.18
C ALA A 854 -10.25 -26.16 -23.93
N LEU A 855 -9.52 -26.09 -22.81
CA LEU A 855 -9.87 -26.82 -21.59
C LEU A 855 -10.87 -26.05 -20.71
N ALA A 856 -10.73 -24.72 -20.61
CA ALA A 856 -11.63 -23.87 -19.83
C ALA A 856 -13.06 -23.79 -20.43
N LEU A 857 -13.18 -23.70 -21.76
CA LEU A 857 -14.48 -23.64 -22.43
C LEU A 857 -15.22 -25.00 -22.45
N ALA A 858 -14.48 -26.11 -22.43
CA ALA A 858 -15.05 -27.46 -22.36
C ALA A 858 -15.58 -27.79 -20.95
N ILE A 859 -14.99 -27.23 -19.90
CA ILE A 859 -15.43 -27.38 -18.50
C ILE A 859 -16.69 -26.54 -18.24
N ALA A 860 -16.74 -25.28 -18.70
CA ALA A 860 -17.92 -24.44 -18.57
C ALA A 860 -19.16 -25.01 -19.32
N ALA A 861 -18.96 -25.57 -20.52
CA ALA A 861 -20.03 -26.22 -21.28
C ALA A 861 -20.47 -27.57 -20.66
N ALA A 862 -19.55 -28.32 -20.04
CA ALA A 862 -19.87 -29.58 -19.35
C ALA A 862 -20.67 -29.33 -18.05
N VAL A 863 -20.35 -28.27 -17.31
CA VAL A 863 -21.06 -27.84 -16.10
C VAL A 863 -22.46 -27.32 -16.44
N ALA A 864 -22.60 -26.50 -17.48
CA ALA A 864 -23.90 -26.04 -17.96
C ALA A 864 -24.80 -27.19 -18.48
N ALA A 865 -24.23 -28.17 -19.18
CA ALA A 865 -24.94 -29.37 -19.63
C ALA A 865 -25.34 -30.30 -18.46
N MET A 866 -24.51 -30.38 -17.40
CA MET A 866 -24.83 -31.11 -16.16
C MET A 866 -26.00 -30.47 -15.41
N ILE A 867 -26.00 -29.15 -15.26
CA ILE A 867 -27.07 -28.39 -14.59
C ILE A 867 -28.40 -28.51 -15.39
N ALA A 868 -28.34 -28.51 -16.71
CA ALA A 868 -29.50 -28.72 -17.57
C ALA A 868 -30.05 -30.17 -17.47
N GLN A 869 -29.19 -31.19 -17.39
CA GLN A 869 -29.61 -32.59 -17.20
C GLN A 869 -30.19 -32.86 -15.80
N ILE A 870 -29.72 -32.17 -14.77
CA ILE A 870 -30.24 -32.23 -13.39
C ILE A 870 -31.63 -31.56 -13.30
N LYS A 871 -31.84 -30.42 -13.99
CA LYS A 871 -33.15 -29.75 -14.08
C LYS A 871 -34.17 -30.55 -14.92
N LEU A 872 -33.74 -31.26 -15.97
CA LEU A 872 -34.61 -32.13 -16.77
C LEU A 872 -35.00 -33.44 -16.06
N ARG A 873 -34.12 -34.04 -15.25
CA ARG A 873 -34.48 -35.20 -14.40
C ARG A 873 -35.49 -34.85 -13.31
N ARG A 874 -35.38 -33.67 -12.68
CA ARG A 874 -36.34 -33.23 -11.65
C ARG A 874 -37.75 -32.95 -12.19
N ARG A 875 -37.92 -32.62 -13.47
CA ARG A 875 -39.26 -32.48 -14.10
C ARG A 875 -39.92 -33.81 -14.48
N HIS A 876 -39.15 -34.89 -14.62
CA HIS A 876 -39.69 -36.19 -15.00
C HIS A 876 -40.17 -37.02 -13.79
N ASP A 877 -39.63 -36.77 -12.60
CA ASP A 877 -39.99 -37.47 -11.36
C ASP A 877 -41.18 -36.84 -10.61
N SER A 878 -41.65 -35.65 -11.01
CA SER A 878 -42.82 -34.99 -10.41
C SER A 878 -44.16 -35.30 -11.13
N GLN A 879 -44.19 -36.25 -12.07
CA GLN A 879 -45.43 -36.70 -12.75
C GLN A 879 -45.76 -38.19 -12.57
N THR A 880 -45.00 -38.93 -11.76
CA THR A 880 -45.36 -40.30 -11.37
C THR A 880 -45.05 -40.55 -9.90
N GLN A 881 -45.90 -40.03 -9.01
CA GLN A 881 -46.38 -40.71 -7.80
C GLN A 881 -47.50 -39.91 -7.13
#